data_AF-A0A7S3NJK0-F1
#
_entry.id   AF-A0A7S3NJK0-F1
#
_cell.length_a   1.000
_cell.length_b   1.000
_cell.length_c   1.000
_cell.angle_alpha   90.00
_cell.angle_beta   90.00
_cell.angle_gamma   90.00
#
_symmetry.space_group_name_H-M   'P 1'
#
loop_
_entity.id
_entity.type
_entity.pdbx_description
1 polymer ?
#
loop_
_entity_poly.entity_id
_entity_poly.type
_entity_poly.pdbx_seq_one_letter_code
_entity_poly.pdbx_strand_id
1 'polypeptide(L)'
;STLSILLEIPLIMDYLFEISEQKNFNQILSAGRATSRIIRLVRLVRMVRIIKLYKLHQNPAKNKDAQKRNSLEPSSVGKKLTEVTTRRLIIMMFTMIMVLPWLQSSSLIQQAHHFEHKFLKHLHFYPQHYNRSGSITMQHFQTQIQKYIKSSQLSLLYLEVCQEVCNTTWSHELVRAWIQDEANFIGRRPNKFQHLQGFKASQRRALSVIKKKKFRASEYIIAKQIGCYNDLGIKSTKFLGGISSSSAFSSNKNNFADDSPTCISLAIWSIRKLQRLLALLTMLKTIFIIFILICGSIYFHKDANDFVIGPIERMMNLVKELAKNPLTITIKTTHNTGGSGYETILLEQTLEKISQLLQVGFGAAGAEIIGKNMQSENTINPMIKGKKITAIYGFCDIRQFTDTTECLQEDVMVYVNKLGHIIHSTVHAFFGMANKNVGDAFLLSWKICDGLLPGFSHFLDQATEAQRIQANESIQCQIPDLHLDQQRPQVFAQHLQSPQHLSPTDMADAAICAFIQCQLNLQDENHHGSLTCYASYDAIIKRFGTNFFIQMGFGMHCGWAIESAIGSNLKIDATYLSPHVEMSDRLEASSKIFGAKINFSHWLIHLASPILKQKFLRPIAHISCDGVPVPFTIYTFDIFLPSNYQNLPNFPISKPSKSPQHSHTLFDYNHWHQDFSFVQAQMDPSFFSLFNSAFHSFLQGDWFQAKKTFESCQSLHHDPPTEYLLQFILRHGLSPPESWDGSHYLQCF
;
A
#
# COMPACT_ATOMS: atom_id res chain seq x y z
N SER A 1 40.33 -11.49 -21.60
CA SER A 1 39.76 -10.21 -21.13
C SER A 1 40.77 -9.27 -20.46
N THR A 2 41.86 -9.79 -19.89
CA THR A 2 42.92 -9.02 -19.20
C THR A 2 43.79 -8.17 -20.15
N LEU A 3 44.13 -8.67 -21.34
CA LEU A 3 44.96 -7.94 -22.32
C LEU A 3 44.32 -6.64 -22.83
N SER A 4 42.99 -6.54 -22.83
CA SER A 4 42.27 -5.34 -23.27
C SER A 4 42.21 -4.24 -22.21
N ILE A 5 42.41 -4.56 -20.94
CA ILE A 5 42.50 -3.55 -19.85
C ILE A 5 43.87 -2.88 -19.87
N LEU A 6 44.92 -3.62 -20.26
CA LEU A 6 46.27 -3.09 -20.45
C LEU A 6 46.33 -1.95 -21.50
N LEU A 7 45.50 -2.01 -22.54
CA LEU A 7 45.38 -0.98 -23.58
C LEU A 7 44.54 0.24 -23.15
N GLU A 8 43.92 0.22 -21.97
CA GLU A 8 43.14 1.33 -21.42
C GLU A 8 43.93 2.19 -20.42
N ILE A 9 45.14 1.75 -20.05
CA ILE A 9 46.05 2.50 -19.20
C ILE A 9 46.76 3.56 -20.07
N PRO A 10 46.57 4.87 -19.80
CA PRO A 10 47.14 5.95 -20.62
C PRO A 10 48.65 5.82 -20.82
N LEU A 11 49.35 5.41 -19.76
CA LEU A 11 50.80 5.25 -19.72
C LEU A 11 51.34 4.21 -20.72
N ILE A 12 50.59 3.14 -21.00
CA ILE A 12 50.99 2.07 -21.91
C ILE A 12 50.70 2.46 -23.37
N MET A 13 49.58 3.16 -23.60
CA MET A 13 49.26 3.67 -24.92
C MET A 13 50.23 4.78 -25.35
N ASP A 14 50.59 5.69 -24.44
CA ASP A 14 51.56 6.75 -24.73
C ASP A 14 52.96 6.16 -25.04
N TYR A 15 53.38 5.10 -24.33
CA TYR A 15 54.65 4.39 -24.60
C TYR A 15 54.66 3.65 -25.96
N LEU A 16 53.55 3.00 -26.33
CA LEU A 16 53.40 2.37 -27.65
C LEU A 16 53.40 3.40 -28.80
N PHE A 17 52.91 4.62 -28.54
CA PHE A 17 52.92 5.71 -29.52
C PHE A 17 54.31 6.32 -29.70
N GLU A 18 55.12 6.46 -28.65
CA GLU A 18 56.52 6.91 -28.74
C GLU A 18 57.37 6.01 -29.65
N ILE A 19 57.14 4.69 -29.63
CA ILE A 19 57.85 3.72 -30.49
C ILE A 19 57.52 3.93 -31.99
N SER A 20 56.38 4.54 -32.31
CA SER A 20 55.95 4.78 -33.70
C SER A 20 56.51 6.05 -34.34
N GLU A 21 57.01 7.01 -33.55
CA GLU A 21 57.49 8.31 -34.05
C GLU A 21 58.90 8.26 -34.70
N GLN A 22 59.60 7.13 -34.66
CA GLN A 22 60.99 7.00 -35.16
C GLN A 22 61.15 6.78 -36.69
N LYS A 23 60.09 6.81 -37.52
CA LYS A 23 60.21 6.61 -38.98
C LYS A 23 59.86 7.85 -39.82
N ASN A 24 60.87 8.33 -40.57
CA ASN A 24 60.89 9.23 -41.74
C ASN A 24 59.88 10.40 -41.85
N PHE A 25 60.44 11.61 -41.83
CA PHE A 25 59.81 12.93 -41.84
C PHE A 25 58.92 13.29 -43.06
N ASN A 26 59.00 12.54 -44.17
CA ASN A 26 58.27 12.88 -45.41
C ASN A 26 56.82 12.32 -45.49
N GLN A 27 56.36 11.51 -44.53
CA GLN A 27 54.97 11.01 -44.48
C GLN A 27 54.06 11.76 -43.48
N ILE A 28 54.53 12.86 -42.90
CA ILE A 28 53.83 13.58 -41.82
C ILE A 28 52.54 14.28 -42.29
N LEU A 29 52.30 14.45 -43.59
CA LEU A 29 51.11 15.14 -44.11
C LEU A 29 49.83 14.28 -44.19
N SER A 30 49.92 12.94 -44.11
CA SER A 30 48.73 12.05 -44.16
C SER A 30 48.39 11.36 -42.83
N ALA A 31 49.30 11.36 -41.85
CA ALA A 31 49.15 10.62 -40.59
C ALA A 31 48.15 11.23 -39.58
N GLY A 32 47.81 12.53 -39.70
CA GLY A 32 46.87 13.20 -38.80
C GLY A 32 45.41 12.73 -38.89
N ARG A 33 45.02 12.07 -40.00
CA ARG A 33 43.65 11.54 -40.18
C ARG A 33 43.49 10.10 -39.67
N ALA A 34 44.58 9.33 -39.55
CA ALA A 34 44.55 7.91 -39.20
C ALA A 34 44.33 7.66 -37.69
N THR A 35 44.85 8.53 -36.82
CA THR A 35 44.75 8.42 -35.36
C THR A 35 43.30 8.49 -34.85
N SER A 36 42.46 9.32 -35.47
CA SER A 36 41.03 9.41 -35.14
C SER A 36 40.22 8.15 -35.50
N ARG A 37 40.68 7.36 -36.50
CA ARG A 37 39.99 6.16 -36.98
C ARG A 37 40.25 4.95 -36.09
N ILE A 38 41.49 4.78 -35.59
CA ILE A 38 41.87 3.66 -34.71
C ILE A 38 41.15 3.75 -33.36
N ILE A 39 41.04 4.95 -32.80
CA ILE A 39 40.28 5.21 -31.57
C ILE A 39 38.78 4.92 -31.76
N ARG A 40 38.21 5.17 -32.97
CA ARG A 40 36.82 4.81 -33.30
C ARG A 40 36.60 3.29 -33.44
N LEU A 41 37.58 2.55 -33.93
CA LEU A 41 37.50 1.08 -34.07
C LEU A 41 37.55 0.36 -32.72
N VAL A 42 38.42 0.78 -31.79
CA VAL A 42 38.44 0.24 -30.41
C VAL A 42 37.10 0.47 -29.70
N ARG A 43 36.44 1.62 -29.98
CA ARG A 43 35.10 1.96 -29.44
C ARG A 43 33.97 1.06 -30.00
N LEU A 44 34.07 0.60 -31.25
CA LEU A 44 33.12 -0.36 -31.85
C LEU A 44 33.25 -1.76 -31.24
N VAL A 45 34.48 -2.18 -30.90
CA VAL A 45 34.75 -3.46 -30.24
C VAL A 45 34.16 -3.50 -28.81
N ARG A 46 34.17 -2.37 -28.09
CA ARG A 46 33.45 -2.23 -26.81
C ARG A 46 31.94 -2.46 -26.99
N MET A 47 31.33 -1.95 -28.06
CA MET A 47 29.90 -2.10 -28.38
C MET A 47 29.48 -3.56 -28.65
N VAL A 48 30.31 -4.33 -29.35
CA VAL A 48 30.03 -5.75 -29.66
C VAL A 48 30.12 -6.64 -28.41
N ARG A 49 31.00 -6.31 -27.44
CA ARG A 49 31.06 -7.03 -26.15
C ARG A 49 29.81 -6.80 -25.28
N ILE A 50 29.16 -5.64 -25.40
CA ILE A 50 27.94 -5.27 -24.65
C ILE A 50 26.74 -6.12 -25.09
N ILE A 51 26.56 -6.33 -26.40
CA ILE A 51 25.49 -7.20 -26.92
C ILE A 51 25.67 -8.65 -26.43
N LYS A 52 26.92 -9.10 -26.29
CA LYS A 52 27.23 -10.43 -25.74
C LYS A 52 26.98 -10.52 -24.23
N LEU A 53 27.36 -9.51 -23.43
CA LEU A 53 27.11 -9.48 -21.98
C LEU A 53 25.62 -9.36 -21.64
N TYR A 54 24.87 -8.54 -22.38
CA TYR A 54 23.42 -8.40 -22.23
C TYR A 54 22.70 -9.72 -22.54
N LYS A 55 23.13 -10.44 -23.58
CA LYS A 55 22.61 -11.79 -23.91
C LYS A 55 23.01 -12.87 -22.90
N LEU A 56 24.17 -12.73 -22.24
CA LEU A 56 24.62 -13.70 -21.23
C LEU A 56 23.84 -13.61 -19.90
N HIS A 57 23.34 -12.43 -19.55
CA HIS A 57 22.53 -12.23 -18.32
C HIS A 57 21.02 -12.43 -18.51
N GLN A 58 20.52 -12.49 -19.76
CA GLN A 58 19.10 -12.79 -20.04
C GLN A 58 18.75 -14.28 -19.96
N ASN A 59 19.74 -15.18 -19.82
CA ASN A 59 19.53 -16.62 -19.67
C ASN A 59 19.87 -17.09 -18.24
N PRO A 60 18.99 -16.93 -17.24
CA PRO A 60 19.20 -17.43 -15.88
C PRO A 60 18.89 -18.95 -15.76
N ALA A 61 19.03 -19.73 -16.84
CA ALA A 61 18.57 -21.12 -16.88
C ALA A 61 19.65 -22.18 -16.58
N LYS A 62 20.89 -21.81 -16.25
CA LYS A 62 21.95 -22.78 -15.89
C LYS A 62 22.88 -22.24 -14.81
N ASN A 63 22.44 -22.35 -13.56
CA ASN A 63 23.29 -22.61 -12.38
C ASN A 63 22.39 -22.60 -11.14
N LYS A 64 21.71 -23.72 -10.87
CA LYS A 64 20.95 -23.92 -9.63
C LYS A 64 21.70 -24.75 -8.58
N ASP A 65 22.94 -25.18 -8.85
CA ASP A 65 23.65 -26.08 -7.95
C ASP A 65 25.01 -25.51 -7.53
N ALA A 66 25.02 -24.51 -6.66
CA ALA A 66 26.12 -24.24 -5.71
C ALA A 66 25.87 -22.97 -4.90
N GLN A 67 25.10 -23.05 -3.81
CA GLN A 67 25.46 -22.42 -2.53
C GLN A 67 24.36 -22.69 -1.50
N LYS A 68 24.54 -23.78 -0.76
CA LYS A 68 23.92 -24.00 0.55
C LYS A 68 25.03 -23.85 1.57
N ARG A 69 25.15 -22.68 2.21
CA ARG A 69 25.91 -22.51 3.46
C ARG A 69 25.51 -21.22 4.18
N ASN A 70 25.26 -21.39 5.47
CA ASN A 70 24.66 -20.44 6.40
C ASN A 70 25.46 -19.14 6.53
N SER A 71 24.83 -18.04 6.14
CA SER A 71 25.07 -16.68 6.65
C SER A 71 23.80 -15.90 6.36
N LEU A 72 23.21 -15.25 7.38
CA LEU A 72 22.03 -14.35 7.31
C LEU A 72 21.74 -13.91 5.88
N GLU A 73 20.84 -14.63 5.21
CA GLU A 73 20.55 -14.31 3.81
C GLU A 73 19.90 -12.93 3.78
N PRO A 74 20.41 -11.97 3.00
CA PRO A 74 19.72 -10.70 2.80
C PRO A 74 18.30 -10.99 2.31
N SER A 75 17.32 -10.21 2.78
CA SER A 75 15.91 -10.39 2.43
C SER A 75 15.77 -10.53 0.91
N SER A 76 14.81 -11.34 0.46
CA SER A 76 14.62 -11.60 -0.97
C SER A 76 14.44 -10.28 -1.75
N VAL A 77 13.79 -9.31 -1.11
CA VAL A 77 13.62 -7.93 -1.57
C VAL A 77 14.94 -7.18 -1.63
N GLY A 78 15.79 -7.29 -0.60
CA GLY A 78 17.13 -6.70 -0.58
C GLY A 78 18.03 -7.26 -1.69
N LYS A 79 18.00 -8.59 -1.92
CA LYS A 79 18.71 -9.23 -3.04
C LYS A 79 18.22 -8.70 -4.39
N LYS A 80 16.91 -8.53 -4.56
CA LYS A 80 16.37 -8.05 -5.84
C LYS A 80 16.60 -6.56 -6.07
N LEU A 81 16.44 -5.74 -5.04
CA LEU A 81 16.72 -4.31 -5.09
C LEU A 81 18.20 -4.09 -5.40
N THR A 82 19.11 -4.84 -4.76
CA THR A 82 20.54 -4.80 -5.09
C THR A 82 20.82 -5.27 -6.51
N GLU A 83 20.20 -6.34 -7.00
CA GLU A 83 20.35 -6.79 -8.40
C GLU A 83 19.88 -5.74 -9.41
N VAL A 84 18.71 -5.13 -9.20
CA VAL A 84 18.14 -4.13 -10.13
C VAL A 84 18.94 -2.83 -10.08
N THR A 85 19.30 -2.37 -8.88
CA THR A 85 20.12 -1.16 -8.70
C THR A 85 21.50 -1.35 -9.29
N THR A 86 22.19 -2.47 -9.02
CA THR A 86 23.50 -2.78 -9.62
C THR A 86 23.41 -2.85 -11.13
N ARG A 87 22.39 -3.50 -11.70
CA ARG A 87 22.17 -3.54 -13.15
C ARG A 87 22.01 -2.13 -13.74
N ARG A 88 21.19 -1.28 -13.13
CA ARG A 88 20.97 0.10 -13.61
C ARG A 88 22.20 0.99 -13.40
N LEU A 89 22.91 0.85 -12.28
CA LEU A 89 24.20 1.51 -12.00
C LEU A 89 25.23 1.14 -13.05
N ILE A 90 25.36 -0.15 -13.38
CA ILE A 90 26.28 -0.65 -14.40
C ILE A 90 25.95 -0.02 -15.76
N ILE A 91 24.67 0.00 -16.15
CA ILE A 91 24.22 0.65 -17.40
C ILE A 91 24.58 2.15 -17.37
N MET A 92 24.33 2.84 -16.27
CA MET A 92 24.63 4.27 -16.09
C MET A 92 26.14 4.56 -16.15
N MET A 93 26.97 3.74 -15.50
CA MET A 93 28.42 3.87 -15.56
C MET A 93 28.94 3.61 -16.97
N PHE A 94 28.39 2.61 -17.67
CA PHE A 94 28.78 2.33 -19.05
C PHE A 94 28.37 3.44 -20.02
N THR A 95 27.17 4.02 -19.89
CA THR A 95 26.77 5.17 -20.72
C THR A 95 27.69 6.37 -20.46
N MET A 96 28.05 6.61 -19.19
CA MET A 96 29.02 7.64 -18.83
C MET A 96 30.40 7.38 -19.46
N ILE A 97 30.94 6.17 -19.34
CA ILE A 97 32.24 5.78 -19.93
C ILE A 97 32.21 5.86 -21.46
N MET A 98 31.07 5.62 -22.10
CA MET A 98 30.93 5.68 -23.55
C MET A 98 30.87 7.11 -24.08
N VAL A 99 30.15 8.02 -23.40
CA VAL A 99 29.88 9.38 -23.90
C VAL A 99 30.96 10.38 -23.47
N LEU A 100 31.53 10.26 -22.27
CA LEU A 100 32.54 11.22 -21.79
C LEU A 100 33.77 11.36 -22.70
N PRO A 101 34.34 10.29 -23.29
CA PRO A 101 35.47 10.41 -24.22
C PRO A 101 35.14 11.10 -25.55
N TRP A 102 33.85 11.22 -25.91
CA TRP A 102 33.43 12.00 -27.08
C TRP A 102 33.31 13.49 -26.76
N LEU A 103 33.11 13.82 -25.49
CA LEU A 103 33.00 15.20 -24.99
C LEU A 103 34.35 15.74 -24.47
N GLN A 104 35.40 14.92 -24.49
CA GLN A 104 36.76 15.30 -24.09
C GLN A 104 37.46 16.06 -25.23
N SER A 105 37.72 17.34 -25.01
CA SER A 105 38.21 18.29 -26.02
C SER A 105 39.68 18.68 -25.88
N SER A 106 40.40 18.14 -24.89
CA SER A 106 41.79 18.51 -24.57
C SER A 106 42.78 18.22 -25.72
N SER A 107 42.50 17.22 -26.55
CA SER A 107 43.34 16.85 -27.69
C SER A 107 43.36 17.90 -28.81
N LEU A 108 42.29 18.67 -28.99
CA LEU A 108 42.17 19.67 -30.06
C LEU A 108 43.08 20.89 -29.83
N ILE A 109 43.23 21.31 -28.57
CA ILE A 109 44.09 22.44 -28.20
C ILE A 109 45.56 22.06 -28.35
N GLN A 110 45.96 20.88 -27.87
CA GLN A 110 47.35 20.44 -27.87
C GLN A 110 47.93 20.33 -29.30
N GLN A 111 47.15 19.85 -30.28
CA GLN A 111 47.54 19.84 -31.68
C GLN A 111 47.74 21.26 -32.26
N ALA A 112 46.86 22.21 -31.89
CA ALA A 112 46.89 23.61 -32.30
C ALA A 112 47.82 24.51 -31.46
N HIS A 113 48.68 23.94 -30.62
CA HIS A 113 49.83 24.66 -30.07
C HIS A 113 51.13 24.20 -30.73
N HIS A 114 51.22 22.91 -30.99
CA HIS A 114 52.44 22.28 -31.45
C HIS A 114 52.81 22.69 -32.89
N PHE A 115 51.83 22.82 -33.79
CA PHE A 115 52.05 23.25 -35.17
C PHE A 115 52.57 24.70 -35.24
N GLU A 116 51.94 25.59 -34.50
CA GLU A 116 52.17 27.04 -34.47
C GLU A 116 53.56 27.36 -33.94
N HIS A 117 53.99 26.64 -32.88
CA HIS A 117 55.33 26.76 -32.32
C HIS A 117 56.42 26.15 -33.23
N LYS A 118 56.22 24.93 -33.77
CA LYS A 118 57.21 24.29 -34.64
C LYS A 118 57.42 25.06 -35.93
N PHE A 119 56.36 25.57 -36.54
CA PHE A 119 56.47 26.32 -37.78
C PHE A 119 56.99 27.76 -37.54
N LEU A 120 56.69 28.39 -36.39
CA LEU A 120 57.35 29.64 -36.02
C LEU A 120 58.85 29.47 -35.83
N LYS A 121 59.29 28.34 -35.25
CA LYS A 121 60.71 28.00 -35.14
C LYS A 121 61.36 27.89 -36.53
N HIS A 122 60.67 27.29 -37.49
CA HIS A 122 61.13 27.24 -38.88
C HIS A 122 61.24 28.64 -39.51
N LEU A 123 60.21 29.48 -39.37
CA LEU A 123 60.22 30.88 -39.81
C LEU A 123 61.29 31.74 -39.13
N HIS A 124 61.65 31.43 -37.89
CA HIS A 124 62.71 32.11 -37.17
C HIS A 124 64.11 31.78 -37.72
N PHE A 125 64.31 30.57 -38.25
CA PHE A 125 65.58 30.15 -38.88
C PHE A 125 65.75 30.71 -40.29
N TYR A 126 64.67 30.96 -41.02
CA TYR A 126 64.72 31.46 -42.41
C TYR A 126 65.59 32.73 -42.59
N PRO A 127 65.39 33.83 -41.83
CA PRO A 127 66.23 35.01 -41.98
C PRO A 127 67.64 34.89 -41.37
N GLN A 128 67.90 33.89 -40.52
CA GLN A 128 69.14 33.75 -39.76
C GLN A 128 70.15 32.82 -40.43
N HIS A 129 69.67 31.67 -40.89
CA HIS A 129 70.49 30.60 -41.45
C HIS A 129 70.39 30.58 -42.97
N TYR A 130 69.16 30.67 -43.48
CA TYR A 130 68.85 30.45 -44.89
C TYR A 130 69.06 31.71 -45.77
N ASN A 131 68.92 32.92 -45.23
CA ASN A 131 69.11 34.16 -46.01
C ASN A 131 70.59 34.62 -46.10
N ARG A 132 71.49 34.08 -45.28
CA ARG A 132 72.92 34.44 -45.28
C ARG A 132 73.70 33.82 -46.45
N SER A 133 73.18 32.77 -47.08
CA SER A 133 73.75 32.17 -48.30
C SER A 133 73.45 32.94 -49.59
N GLY A 134 72.62 34.00 -49.54
CA GLY A 134 72.26 34.83 -50.70
C GLY A 134 71.42 34.15 -51.78
N SER A 135 71.12 32.86 -51.64
CA SER A 135 70.43 32.03 -52.64
C SER A 135 68.90 32.05 -52.54
N ILE A 136 68.34 32.78 -51.58
CA ILE A 136 66.89 32.77 -51.30
C ILE A 136 66.23 34.02 -51.84
N THR A 137 65.31 33.81 -52.77
CA THR A 137 64.51 34.89 -53.35
C THR A 137 63.45 35.37 -52.37
N MET A 138 63.16 36.68 -52.43
CA MET A 138 62.10 37.36 -51.70
C MET A 138 60.73 36.65 -51.86
N GLN A 139 60.44 36.12 -53.05
CA GLN A 139 59.22 35.37 -53.36
C GLN A 139 59.13 34.04 -52.61
N HIS A 140 60.26 33.35 -52.36
CA HIS A 140 60.26 32.09 -51.65
C HIS A 140 59.85 32.27 -50.18
N PHE A 141 60.37 33.30 -49.52
CA PHE A 141 60.02 33.58 -48.13
C PHE A 141 58.58 34.09 -47.98
N GLN A 142 58.11 34.92 -48.91
CA GLN A 142 56.69 35.29 -49.00
C GLN A 142 55.80 34.04 -49.09
N THR A 143 56.16 33.07 -49.93
CA THR A 143 55.43 31.81 -50.07
C THR A 143 55.41 30.99 -48.77
N GLN A 144 56.49 30.99 -47.98
CA GLN A 144 56.55 30.28 -46.69
C GLN A 144 55.69 30.95 -45.62
N ILE A 145 55.64 32.29 -45.58
CA ILE A 145 54.73 33.03 -44.70
C ILE A 145 53.28 32.79 -45.10
N GLN A 146 52.95 32.82 -46.39
CA GLN A 146 51.61 32.51 -46.88
C GLN A 146 51.23 31.06 -46.57
N LYS A 147 52.15 30.10 -46.70
CA LYS A 147 51.94 28.70 -46.29
C LYS A 147 51.70 28.59 -44.78
N TYR A 148 52.40 29.34 -43.94
CA TYR A 148 52.16 29.38 -42.49
C TYR A 148 50.74 29.86 -42.15
N ILE A 149 50.27 30.88 -42.85
CA ILE A 149 48.95 31.49 -42.63
C ILE A 149 47.82 30.62 -43.18
N LYS A 150 48.01 30.00 -44.35
CA LYS A 150 47.00 29.14 -45.00
C LYS A 150 46.90 27.75 -44.39
N SER A 151 48.02 27.19 -43.92
CA SER A 151 48.05 25.84 -43.34
C SER A 151 47.61 25.82 -41.87
N SER A 152 47.64 26.97 -41.19
CA SER A 152 47.10 27.13 -39.85
C SER A 152 45.57 27.16 -39.87
N GLN A 153 44.93 26.41 -38.98
CA GLN A 153 43.48 26.47 -38.76
C GLN A 153 43.06 27.68 -37.90
N LEU A 154 44.03 28.40 -37.33
CA LEU A 154 43.83 29.56 -36.48
C LEU A 154 43.99 30.86 -37.27
N SER A 155 43.38 31.93 -36.78
CA SER A 155 43.52 33.25 -37.41
C SER A 155 44.71 34.01 -36.81
N LEU A 156 45.58 34.56 -37.67
CA LEU A 156 46.78 35.28 -37.26
C LEU A 156 46.42 36.72 -36.84
N LEU A 157 46.83 37.11 -35.63
CA LEU A 157 46.64 38.46 -35.08
C LEU A 157 47.87 39.33 -35.27
N TYR A 158 49.06 38.77 -35.09
CA TYR A 158 50.33 39.48 -35.16
C TYR A 158 51.45 38.51 -35.52
N LEU A 159 52.35 38.90 -36.41
CA LEU A 159 53.56 38.14 -36.72
C LEU A 159 54.72 39.11 -36.87
N GLU A 160 55.82 38.78 -36.21
CA GLU A 160 57.07 39.50 -36.31
C GLU A 160 58.22 38.50 -36.29
N VAL A 161 59.10 38.63 -37.28
CA VAL A 161 60.22 37.70 -37.50
C VAL A 161 61.50 38.51 -37.49
N CYS A 162 62.35 38.30 -36.49
CA CYS A 162 63.68 38.87 -36.24
C CYS A 162 63.92 40.34 -36.67
N GLN A 163 64.03 41.28 -35.72
CA GLN A 163 64.05 42.72 -36.01
C GLN A 163 65.43 43.43 -35.95
N GLU A 164 66.37 43.02 -35.08
CA GLU A 164 67.49 43.93 -34.72
C GLU A 164 68.90 43.46 -35.12
N VAL A 165 69.20 42.15 -35.16
CA VAL A 165 70.58 41.65 -35.38
C VAL A 165 70.68 40.59 -36.50
N CYS A 166 69.57 40.26 -37.16
CA CYS A 166 69.61 39.41 -38.34
C CYS A 166 70.06 40.27 -39.54
N ASN A 167 71.29 40.10 -40.03
CA ASN A 167 71.89 40.95 -41.08
C ASN A 167 71.23 40.79 -42.48
N THR A 168 70.11 40.06 -42.56
CA THR A 168 69.39 39.70 -43.79
C THR A 168 67.88 39.77 -43.53
N THR A 169 67.38 40.94 -43.14
CA THR A 169 65.97 41.18 -42.80
C THR A 169 65.22 41.96 -43.87
N TRP A 170 64.03 41.47 -44.24
CA TRP A 170 63.01 42.30 -44.88
C TRP A 170 62.37 43.25 -43.86
N SER A 171 62.05 44.47 -44.27
CA SER A 171 61.43 45.45 -43.37
C SER A 171 60.06 44.96 -42.86
N HIS A 172 59.69 45.35 -41.63
CA HIS A 172 58.41 44.97 -41.04
C HIS A 172 57.20 45.41 -41.86
N GLU A 173 57.32 46.52 -42.58
CA GLU A 173 56.26 47.05 -43.44
C GLU A 173 56.05 46.14 -44.64
N LEU A 174 57.14 45.58 -45.16
CA LEU A 174 57.16 44.67 -46.29
C LEU A 174 56.59 43.30 -45.93
N VAL A 175 57.03 42.71 -44.81
CA VAL A 175 56.45 41.45 -44.29
C VAL A 175 54.96 41.63 -43.98
N ARG A 176 54.56 42.80 -43.51
CA ARG A 176 53.16 43.08 -43.22
C ARG A 176 52.33 43.25 -44.49
N ALA A 177 52.85 43.91 -45.52
CA ALA A 177 52.17 44.04 -46.80
C ALA A 177 51.82 42.66 -47.36
N TRP A 178 52.74 41.69 -47.28
CA TRP A 178 52.51 40.30 -47.69
C TRP A 178 51.41 39.57 -46.91
N ILE A 179 51.10 40.01 -45.69
CA ILE A 179 50.14 39.37 -44.79
C ILE A 179 48.74 40.02 -44.90
N GLN A 180 48.66 41.29 -45.30
CA GLN A 180 47.41 42.06 -45.31
C GLN A 180 46.36 41.54 -46.29
N ASP A 181 46.79 40.85 -47.35
CA ASP A 181 45.91 40.31 -48.39
C ASP A 181 45.40 38.89 -48.10
N GLU A 182 45.81 38.30 -46.97
CA GLU A 182 45.45 36.92 -46.61
C GLU A 182 44.19 36.85 -45.72
N ALA A 183 43.24 35.99 -46.08
CA ALA A 183 41.91 35.89 -45.45
C ALA A 183 41.93 35.57 -43.94
N ASN A 184 43.00 34.94 -43.44
CA ASN A 184 43.14 34.54 -42.05
C ASN A 184 43.82 35.61 -41.17
N PHE A 185 44.19 36.77 -41.73
CA PHE A 185 44.82 37.86 -41.00
C PHE A 185 43.80 38.88 -40.47
N ILE A 186 43.88 39.18 -39.17
CA ILE A 186 42.89 40.05 -38.50
C ILE A 186 43.56 41.32 -37.90
N GLY A 187 44.88 41.53 -38.03
CA GLY A 187 45.64 42.51 -37.23
C GLY A 187 46.02 43.87 -37.88
N ARG A 188 45.22 44.94 -37.72
CA ARG A 188 45.66 46.31 -38.09
C ARG A 188 46.41 47.04 -36.96
N ARG A 189 47.52 47.72 -37.27
CA ARG A 189 48.37 48.49 -36.32
C ARG A 189 47.58 49.67 -35.75
N PRO A 190 47.74 50.02 -34.46
CA PRO A 190 47.39 51.36 -33.98
C PRO A 190 48.47 52.37 -34.41
N ASN A 191 48.07 53.52 -34.97
CA ASN A 191 48.98 54.55 -35.53
C ASN A 191 50.01 55.10 -34.52
N LYS A 192 49.76 54.98 -33.21
CA LYS A 192 50.60 55.55 -32.13
C LYS A 192 52.00 54.93 -31.95
N PHE A 193 52.38 53.90 -32.69
CA PHE A 193 53.64 53.16 -32.48
C PHE A 193 54.59 53.19 -33.68
N GLN A 194 54.45 54.15 -34.61
CA GLN A 194 55.26 54.19 -35.86
C GLN A 194 56.78 54.31 -35.62
N HIS A 195 57.22 54.96 -34.53
CA HIS A 195 58.65 55.29 -34.33
C HIS A 195 59.40 54.46 -33.26
N LEU A 196 58.78 53.43 -32.67
CA LEU A 196 59.43 52.59 -31.65
C LEU A 196 60.01 51.32 -32.30
N GLN A 197 61.33 51.15 -32.24
CA GLN A 197 62.07 49.98 -32.74
C GLN A 197 62.49 49.06 -31.58
N GLY A 198 62.59 47.76 -31.87
CA GLY A 198 63.13 46.75 -30.97
C GLY A 198 62.16 45.86 -30.22
N PHE A 199 62.70 44.86 -29.51
CA PHE A 199 61.89 43.78 -28.93
C PHE A 199 60.89 44.26 -27.86
N LYS A 200 61.28 45.22 -27.02
CA LYS A 200 60.36 45.83 -26.05
C LYS A 200 59.21 46.59 -26.78
N ALA A 201 59.46 47.11 -27.98
CA ALA A 201 58.45 47.77 -28.81
C ALA A 201 57.56 46.77 -29.58
N SER A 202 58.09 45.66 -30.08
CA SER A 202 57.29 44.57 -30.68
C SER A 202 56.30 43.97 -29.70
N GLN A 203 56.74 43.67 -28.47
CA GLN A 203 55.88 43.15 -27.43
C GLN A 203 54.77 44.15 -27.05
N ARG A 204 55.08 45.45 -26.94
CA ARG A 204 54.08 46.51 -26.70
C ARG A 204 53.09 46.64 -27.86
N ARG A 205 53.55 46.54 -29.12
CA ARG A 205 52.69 46.54 -30.32
C ARG A 205 51.76 45.33 -30.33
N ALA A 206 52.29 44.14 -30.03
CA ALA A 206 51.54 42.90 -29.97
C ALA A 206 50.44 42.96 -28.88
N LEU A 207 50.79 43.46 -27.69
CA LEU A 207 49.84 43.72 -26.59
C LEU A 207 48.78 44.78 -26.95
N SER A 208 49.14 45.79 -27.75
CA SER A 208 48.18 46.81 -28.20
C SER A 208 47.11 46.24 -29.13
N VAL A 209 47.44 45.25 -29.97
CA VAL A 209 46.49 44.56 -30.85
C VAL A 209 45.49 43.76 -30.01
N ILE A 210 45.97 43.08 -28.97
CA ILE A 210 45.14 42.34 -28.00
C ILE A 210 44.17 43.31 -27.28
N LYS A 211 44.69 44.42 -26.75
CA LYS A 211 43.91 45.42 -25.98
C LYS A 211 42.86 46.13 -26.84
N LYS A 212 43.22 46.53 -28.07
CA LYS A 212 42.29 47.20 -29.00
C LYS A 212 41.14 46.30 -29.44
N LYS A 213 41.40 45.01 -29.65
CA LYS A 213 40.38 44.02 -30.06
C LYS A 213 39.72 43.28 -28.89
N LYS A 214 40.00 43.69 -27.64
CA LYS A 214 39.41 43.16 -26.40
C LYS A 214 39.49 41.62 -26.31
N PHE A 215 40.65 41.04 -26.61
CA PHE A 215 40.87 39.59 -26.43
C PHE A 215 41.16 39.27 -24.96
N ARG A 216 40.56 38.20 -24.43
CA ARG A 216 40.87 37.67 -23.08
C ARG A 216 42.17 36.86 -23.12
N ALA A 217 42.85 36.72 -21.99
CA ALA A 217 44.10 35.94 -21.88
C ALA A 217 43.97 34.48 -22.38
N SER A 218 42.77 33.89 -22.31
CA SER A 218 42.49 32.53 -22.79
C SER A 218 42.13 32.43 -24.28
N GLU A 219 41.92 33.55 -24.99
CA GLU A 219 41.44 33.57 -26.38
C GLU A 219 42.56 33.69 -27.43
N TYR A 220 43.81 33.76 -27.00
CA TYR A 220 44.96 33.86 -27.91
C TYR A 220 46.14 33.01 -27.43
N ILE A 221 46.99 32.59 -28.36
CA ILE A 221 48.27 31.93 -28.10
C ILE A 221 49.37 32.90 -28.47
N ILE A 222 50.39 33.00 -27.64
CA ILE A 222 51.64 33.66 -27.99
C ILE A 222 52.68 32.56 -28.24
N ALA A 223 53.09 32.41 -29.49
CA ALA A 223 54.27 31.63 -29.84
C ALA A 223 55.48 32.57 -29.88
N LYS A 224 56.50 32.25 -29.07
CA LYS A 224 57.76 33.01 -28.99
C LYS A 224 58.93 32.06 -29.26
N GLN A 225 59.79 32.41 -30.20
CA GLN A 225 61.04 31.70 -30.46
C GLN A 225 62.22 32.63 -30.20
N ILE A 226 63.23 32.12 -29.50
CA ILE A 226 64.36 32.90 -28.99
C ILE A 226 65.69 32.20 -29.32
N GLY A 227 66.67 32.97 -29.78
CA GLY A 227 68.06 32.55 -29.95
C GLY A 227 68.60 32.87 -31.34
N CYS A 228 69.88 33.19 -31.43
CA CYS A 228 70.57 33.33 -32.71
C CYS A 228 71.24 32.00 -33.07
N TYR A 229 71.19 31.57 -34.33
CA TYR A 229 71.74 30.28 -34.76
C TYR A 229 72.91 30.49 -35.74
N ASN A 230 73.96 29.67 -35.61
CA ASN A 230 75.14 29.70 -36.49
C ASN A 230 74.96 28.75 -37.70
N ASP A 231 75.97 28.68 -38.56
CA ASP A 231 75.94 28.01 -39.88
C ASP A 231 75.58 26.51 -39.84
N LEU A 232 75.76 25.86 -38.69
CA LEU A 232 75.44 24.45 -38.45
C LEU A 232 74.06 24.23 -37.80
N GLY A 233 73.26 25.29 -37.62
CA GLY A 233 71.98 25.24 -36.91
C GLY A 233 72.13 25.11 -35.38
N ILE A 234 73.33 25.38 -34.85
CA ILE A 234 73.62 25.34 -33.41
C ILE A 234 73.33 26.73 -32.82
N LYS A 235 72.66 26.75 -31.66
CA LYS A 235 72.33 28.00 -30.96
C LYS A 235 73.61 28.71 -30.52
N SER A 236 73.86 29.92 -31.04
CA SER A 236 74.99 30.77 -30.65
C SER A 236 74.78 31.33 -29.25
N THR A 237 75.77 31.16 -28.38
CA THR A 237 75.81 31.73 -27.03
C THR A 237 76.58 33.06 -26.96
N LYS A 238 77.13 33.55 -28.08
CA LYS A 238 77.84 34.83 -28.14
C LYS A 238 76.93 35.95 -28.65
N PHE A 239 76.85 37.03 -27.86
CA PHE A 239 76.16 38.28 -28.17
C PHE A 239 76.84 38.95 -29.37
N LEU A 240 76.15 39.05 -30.51
CA LEU A 240 76.64 39.74 -31.72
C LEU A 240 76.31 41.23 -31.62
N GLY A 241 77.07 41.94 -30.77
CA GLY A 241 77.30 43.38 -30.87
C GLY A 241 78.64 43.61 -31.56
N GLY A 242 78.70 44.53 -32.53
CA GLY A 242 79.80 44.66 -33.49
C GLY A 242 81.21 44.75 -32.89
N ILE A 243 82.16 44.12 -33.58
CA ILE A 243 83.59 44.37 -33.40
C ILE A 243 84.01 45.32 -34.53
N SER A 244 84.18 46.61 -34.21
CA SER A 244 85.24 47.42 -34.81
C SER A 244 86.34 47.58 -33.78
N SER A 245 87.56 47.32 -34.21
CA SER A 245 88.79 47.26 -33.44
C SER A 245 89.14 48.58 -32.74
N SER A 246 89.66 48.40 -31.50
CA SER A 246 90.63 49.24 -30.77
C SER A 246 90.28 50.70 -30.44
N SER A 247 89.97 50.99 -29.18
CA SER A 247 90.90 51.68 -28.26
C SER A 247 90.30 51.94 -26.87
N ALA A 248 91.16 51.77 -25.85
CA ALA A 248 91.13 52.35 -24.51
C ALA A 248 90.12 51.85 -23.45
N PHE A 249 90.76 51.35 -22.38
CA PHE A 249 90.30 50.97 -21.06
C PHE A 249 89.61 52.11 -20.29
N SER A 250 88.48 51.83 -19.64
CA SER A 250 88.22 52.34 -18.28
C SER A 250 87.10 51.55 -17.59
N SER A 251 87.42 51.12 -16.38
CA SER A 251 86.60 50.45 -15.39
C SER A 251 85.42 51.32 -14.92
N ASN A 252 84.21 50.77 -14.95
CA ASN A 252 83.29 50.95 -13.83
C ASN A 252 82.23 49.84 -13.76
N LYS A 253 82.13 49.22 -12.58
CA LYS A 253 81.03 48.36 -12.18
C LYS A 253 79.76 49.21 -12.07
N ASN A 254 78.66 48.67 -12.61
CA ASN A 254 77.28 48.75 -12.13
C ASN A 254 76.33 48.89 -13.32
N ASN A 255 75.76 47.75 -13.73
CA ASN A 255 74.36 47.57 -14.10
C ASN A 255 74.23 46.23 -14.84
N PHE A 256 73.92 45.18 -14.10
CA PHE A 256 73.24 44.00 -14.65
C PHE A 256 71.84 44.46 -15.09
N ALA A 257 71.77 45.05 -16.28
CA ALA A 257 70.53 45.44 -16.92
C ALA A 257 70.39 44.63 -18.21
N ASP A 258 69.73 43.49 -18.07
CA ASP A 258 68.84 42.92 -19.08
C ASP A 258 69.52 42.47 -20.40
N ASP A 259 70.38 41.44 -20.31
CA ASP A 259 70.86 40.66 -21.46
C ASP A 259 69.69 39.93 -22.14
N SER A 260 68.94 40.65 -22.97
CA SER A 260 67.90 40.06 -23.81
C SER A 260 68.51 39.51 -25.12
N PRO A 261 68.24 38.25 -25.49
CA PRO A 261 68.72 37.67 -26.74
C PRO A 261 68.24 38.49 -27.94
N THR A 262 69.16 38.84 -28.85
CA THR A 262 68.93 39.80 -29.94
C THR A 262 68.11 39.25 -31.12
N CYS A 263 67.98 37.93 -31.24
CA CYS A 263 67.13 37.27 -32.24
C CYS A 263 65.86 36.71 -31.58
N ILE A 264 64.72 37.36 -31.80
CA ILE A 264 63.41 36.91 -31.30
C ILE A 264 62.34 37.00 -32.40
N SER A 265 61.54 35.95 -32.54
CA SER A 265 60.32 35.96 -33.36
C SER A 265 59.09 35.76 -32.48
N LEU A 266 58.02 36.48 -32.82
CA LEU A 266 56.77 36.51 -32.07
C LEU A 266 55.58 36.32 -33.03
N ALA A 267 54.74 35.34 -32.76
CA ALA A 267 53.45 35.17 -33.43
C ALA A 267 52.31 35.10 -32.42
N ILE A 268 51.20 35.76 -32.72
CA ILE A 268 49.98 35.72 -31.93
C ILE A 268 48.85 35.19 -32.78
N TRP A 269 48.21 34.14 -32.28
CA TRP A 269 47.09 33.46 -32.92
C TRP A 269 45.81 33.62 -32.11
N SER A 270 44.66 33.77 -32.77
CA SER A 270 43.35 33.81 -32.14
C SER A 270 42.76 32.40 -32.03
N ILE A 271 42.50 31.95 -30.79
CA ILE A 271 41.80 30.69 -30.47
C ILE A 271 40.30 30.92 -30.21
N ARG A 272 39.77 32.13 -30.36
CA ARG A 272 38.39 32.45 -29.96
C ARG A 272 37.33 31.47 -30.50
N LYS A 273 37.46 31.01 -31.75
CA LYS A 273 36.56 30.00 -32.34
C LYS A 273 36.67 28.65 -31.64
N LEU A 274 37.89 28.19 -31.39
CA LEU A 274 38.17 26.92 -30.71
C LEU A 274 37.82 26.97 -29.22
N GLN A 275 38.04 28.09 -28.52
CA GLN A 275 37.61 28.29 -27.14
C GLN A 275 36.08 28.31 -26.99
N ARG A 276 35.34 28.91 -27.93
CA ARG A 276 33.87 28.87 -27.93
C ARG A 276 33.35 27.45 -28.12
N LEU A 277 33.95 26.68 -29.04
CA LEU A 277 33.61 25.28 -29.25
C LEU A 277 33.94 24.43 -28.02
N LEU A 278 35.09 24.66 -27.38
CA LEU A 278 35.48 23.97 -26.15
C LEU A 278 34.53 24.29 -25.00
N ALA A 279 34.18 25.58 -24.81
CA ALA A 279 33.23 26.00 -23.80
C ALA A 279 31.87 25.29 -24.00
N LEU A 280 31.38 25.23 -25.24
CA LEU A 280 30.16 24.50 -25.60
C LEU A 280 30.26 23.02 -25.25
N LEU A 281 31.34 22.33 -25.63
CA LEU A 281 31.56 20.91 -25.31
C LEU A 281 31.65 20.67 -23.79
N THR A 282 32.28 21.57 -23.04
CA THR A 282 32.36 21.47 -21.57
C THR A 282 31.01 21.72 -20.90
N MET A 283 30.21 22.67 -21.40
CA MET A 283 28.84 22.89 -20.92
C MET A 283 27.95 21.68 -21.24
N LEU A 284 28.08 21.12 -22.44
CA LEU A 284 27.33 19.92 -22.82
C LEU A 284 27.73 18.71 -21.96
N LYS A 285 29.02 18.57 -21.62
CA LYS A 285 29.52 17.57 -20.67
C LYS A 285 28.89 17.72 -19.28
N THR A 286 28.86 18.92 -18.71
CA THR A 286 28.28 19.13 -17.37
C THR A 286 26.78 18.87 -17.37
N ILE A 287 26.05 19.34 -18.39
CA ILE A 287 24.62 19.08 -18.57
C ILE A 287 24.35 17.58 -18.67
N PHE A 288 25.14 16.85 -19.46
CA PHE A 288 25.00 15.41 -19.62
C PHE A 288 25.21 14.63 -18.31
N ILE A 289 26.21 15.01 -17.51
CA ILE A 289 26.47 14.39 -16.20
C ILE A 289 25.29 14.65 -15.25
N ILE A 290 24.83 15.89 -15.17
CA ILE A 290 23.68 16.25 -14.32
C ILE A 290 22.44 15.46 -14.74
N PHE A 291 22.17 15.37 -16.05
CA PHE A 291 21.03 14.59 -16.58
C PHE A 291 21.09 13.12 -16.16
N ILE A 292 22.25 12.47 -16.32
CA ILE A 292 22.42 11.07 -15.93
C ILE A 292 22.22 10.86 -14.43
N LEU A 293 22.78 11.75 -13.60
CA LEU A 293 22.65 11.64 -12.14
C LEU A 293 21.20 11.84 -11.69
N ILE A 294 20.47 12.80 -12.27
CA ILE A 294 19.05 13.02 -11.98
C ILE A 294 18.22 11.80 -12.41
N CYS A 295 18.42 11.29 -13.63
CA CYS A 295 17.72 10.08 -14.07
C CYS A 295 18.03 8.88 -13.16
N GLY A 296 19.30 8.66 -12.83
CA GLY A 296 19.71 7.61 -11.91
C GLY A 296 19.02 7.72 -10.54
N SER A 297 19.00 8.92 -9.97
CA SER A 297 18.31 9.20 -8.70
C SER A 297 16.82 8.88 -8.76
N ILE A 298 16.11 9.33 -9.81
CA ILE A 298 14.68 9.05 -9.98
C ILE A 298 14.41 7.55 -10.09
N TYR A 299 15.22 6.82 -10.86
CA TYR A 299 15.06 5.39 -11.03
C TYR A 299 15.35 4.60 -9.74
N PHE A 300 16.36 4.98 -8.97
CA PHE A 300 16.64 4.34 -7.67
C PHE A 300 15.56 4.64 -6.64
N HIS A 301 15.06 5.87 -6.61
CA HIS A 301 13.95 6.25 -5.75
C HIS A 301 12.69 5.47 -6.09
N LYS A 302 12.38 5.32 -7.39
CA LYS A 302 11.25 4.51 -7.85
C LYS A 302 11.39 3.03 -7.45
N ASP A 303 12.56 2.43 -7.62
CA ASP A 303 12.77 1.03 -7.22
C ASP A 303 12.61 0.84 -5.70
N ALA A 304 13.11 1.77 -4.88
CA ALA A 304 12.90 1.73 -3.44
C ALA A 304 11.41 1.85 -3.06
N ASN A 305 10.66 2.72 -3.76
CA ASN A 305 9.23 2.88 -3.54
C ASN A 305 8.43 1.63 -3.93
N ASP A 306 8.72 1.06 -5.11
CA ASP A 306 7.99 -0.09 -5.65
C ASP A 306 8.24 -1.37 -4.83
N PHE A 307 9.49 -1.61 -4.39
CA PHE A 307 9.87 -2.85 -3.70
C PHE A 307 9.71 -2.81 -2.18
N VAL A 308 9.87 -1.63 -1.54
CA VAL A 308 9.93 -1.53 -0.07
C VAL A 308 8.83 -0.62 0.48
N ILE A 309 8.79 0.65 0.08
CA ILE A 309 7.96 1.66 0.76
C ILE A 309 6.47 1.44 0.49
N GLY A 310 6.08 1.23 -0.77
CA GLY A 310 4.68 1.03 -1.15
C GLY A 310 4.00 -0.15 -0.44
N PRO A 311 4.59 -1.36 -0.42
CA PRO A 311 4.06 -2.47 0.37
C PRO A 311 3.99 -2.18 1.88
N ILE A 312 4.99 -1.52 2.46
CA ILE A 312 4.98 -1.16 3.90
C ILE A 312 3.84 -0.19 4.21
N GLU A 313 3.62 0.82 3.36
CA GLU A 313 2.51 1.76 3.50
C GLU A 313 1.15 1.04 3.42
N ARG A 314 0.96 0.12 2.48
CA ARG A 314 -0.28 -0.67 2.38
C ARG A 314 -0.50 -1.56 3.60
N MET A 315 0.53 -2.27 4.07
CA MET A 315 0.43 -3.09 5.29
C MET A 315 0.10 -2.24 6.51
N MET A 316 0.74 -1.08 6.67
CA MET A 316 0.46 -0.15 7.77
C MET A 316 -0.97 0.40 7.69
N ASN A 317 -1.45 0.74 6.49
CA ASN A 317 -2.81 1.20 6.28
C ASN A 317 -3.83 0.11 6.62
N LEU A 318 -3.58 -1.15 6.21
CA LEU A 318 -4.41 -2.30 6.57
C LEU A 318 -4.52 -2.47 8.09
N VAL A 319 -3.40 -2.39 8.81
CA VAL A 319 -3.40 -2.47 10.29
C VAL A 319 -4.17 -1.30 10.92
N LYS A 320 -4.00 -0.08 10.40
CA LYS A 320 -4.74 1.11 10.89
C LYS A 320 -6.24 1.02 10.61
N GLU A 321 -6.64 0.49 9.46
CA GLU A 321 -8.04 0.25 9.11
C GLU A 321 -8.64 -0.83 9.99
N LEU A 322 -7.94 -1.95 10.21
CA LEU A 322 -8.33 -3.02 11.13
C LEU A 322 -8.57 -2.48 12.55
N ALA A 323 -7.69 -1.60 13.04
CA ALA A 323 -7.85 -0.97 14.35
C ALA A 323 -9.07 -0.03 14.42
N LYS A 324 -9.43 0.63 13.32
CA LYS A 324 -10.59 1.53 13.28
C LYS A 324 -11.90 0.76 13.24
N ASN A 325 -12.01 -0.20 12.32
CA ASN A 325 -13.17 -1.06 12.20
C ASN A 325 -12.73 -2.41 11.63
N PRO A 326 -12.70 -3.47 12.44
CA PRO A 326 -12.18 -4.75 11.99
C PRO A 326 -13.09 -5.43 10.97
N LEU A 327 -14.34 -5.00 10.76
CA LEU A 327 -15.30 -5.60 9.79
C LEU A 327 -15.19 -5.03 8.37
N THR A 328 -14.50 -3.91 8.15
CA THR A 328 -14.55 -3.21 6.85
C THR A 328 -13.66 -3.86 5.78
N ILE A 329 -12.88 -4.87 6.14
CA ILE A 329 -11.85 -5.47 5.28
C ILE A 329 -12.49 -6.55 4.40
N THR A 330 -13.18 -6.12 3.34
CA THR A 330 -13.38 -6.94 2.13
C THR A 330 -12.48 -6.37 1.04
N ILE A 331 -11.17 -6.39 1.28
CA ILE A 331 -10.19 -5.94 0.29
C ILE A 331 -10.06 -7.04 -0.76
N LYS A 332 -10.89 -7.02 -1.80
CA LYS A 332 -10.59 -7.72 -3.06
C LYS A 332 -9.45 -6.97 -3.77
N THR A 333 -8.24 -6.99 -3.21
CA THR A 333 -7.06 -6.65 -4.00
C THR A 333 -6.83 -7.83 -4.93
N THR A 334 -7.33 -7.71 -6.16
CA THR A 334 -6.81 -8.46 -7.30
C THR A 334 -5.33 -8.08 -7.43
N HIS A 335 -4.48 -8.77 -6.69
CA HIS A 335 -3.05 -8.73 -6.90
C HIS A 335 -2.85 -9.29 -8.31
N ASN A 336 -2.70 -8.41 -9.29
CA ASN A 336 -2.22 -8.79 -10.62
C ASN A 336 -0.93 -9.58 -10.38
N THR A 337 -0.97 -10.87 -10.69
CA THR A 337 0.06 -11.89 -10.48
C THR A 337 1.25 -11.70 -11.43
N GLY A 338 1.67 -10.45 -11.64
CA GLY A 338 2.66 -10.04 -12.62
C GLY A 338 3.75 -9.16 -12.00
N GLY A 339 4.35 -9.58 -10.89
CA GLY A 339 5.50 -8.87 -10.32
C GLY A 339 6.08 -9.53 -9.08
N SER A 340 7.31 -10.01 -9.16
CA SER A 340 8.02 -10.71 -8.09
C SER A 340 8.37 -9.79 -6.91
N GLY A 341 7.43 -9.59 -5.99
CA GLY A 341 7.65 -9.04 -4.66
C GLY A 341 7.27 -10.06 -3.58
N TYR A 342 7.75 -11.31 -3.70
CA TYR A 342 7.16 -12.45 -2.98
C TYR A 342 7.10 -12.30 -1.46
N GLU A 343 8.08 -11.69 -0.80
CA GLU A 343 8.12 -11.61 0.67
C GLU A 343 7.21 -10.50 1.23
N THR A 344 7.27 -9.27 0.71
CA THR A 344 6.36 -8.20 1.14
C THR A 344 4.91 -8.45 0.74
N ILE A 345 4.68 -9.05 -0.43
CA ILE A 345 3.34 -9.46 -0.87
C ILE A 345 2.84 -10.64 -0.02
N LEU A 346 3.70 -11.60 0.34
CA LEU A 346 3.32 -12.69 1.25
C LEU A 346 2.95 -12.15 2.64
N LEU A 347 3.69 -11.17 3.16
CA LEU A 347 3.37 -10.52 4.43
C LEU A 347 2.03 -9.77 4.35
N GLU A 348 1.79 -9.04 3.25
CA GLU A 348 0.51 -8.36 2.97
C GLU A 348 -0.66 -9.37 2.96
N GLN A 349 -0.54 -10.47 2.21
CA GLN A 349 -1.53 -11.55 2.17
C GLN A 349 -1.70 -12.25 3.52
N THR A 350 -0.62 -12.39 4.29
CA THR A 350 -0.69 -12.99 5.63
C THR A 350 -1.45 -12.09 6.59
N LEU A 351 -1.21 -10.77 6.56
CA LEU A 351 -1.97 -9.79 7.32
C LEU A 351 -3.44 -9.76 6.92
N GLU A 352 -3.74 -9.87 5.62
CA GLU A 352 -5.11 -9.99 5.11
C GLU A 352 -5.82 -11.24 5.68
N LYS A 353 -5.16 -12.40 5.61
CA LYS A 353 -5.71 -13.66 6.19
C LYS A 353 -5.89 -13.59 7.70
N ILE A 354 -4.95 -13.01 8.43
CA ILE A 354 -5.07 -12.79 9.88
C ILE A 354 -6.28 -11.89 10.16
N SER A 355 -6.48 -10.84 9.36
CA SER A 355 -7.61 -9.92 9.50
C SER A 355 -8.95 -10.63 9.27
N GLN A 356 -9.05 -11.47 8.23
CA GLN A 356 -10.24 -12.29 7.97
C GLN A 356 -10.51 -13.28 9.11
N LEU A 357 -9.48 -13.94 9.64
CA LEU A 357 -9.64 -14.83 10.79
C LEU A 357 -10.09 -14.10 12.05
N LEU A 358 -9.62 -12.87 12.28
CA LEU A 358 -10.07 -12.04 13.40
C LEU A 358 -11.55 -11.63 13.23
N GLN A 359 -11.99 -11.31 12.01
CA GLN A 359 -13.40 -11.03 11.73
C GLN A 359 -14.28 -12.24 12.02
N VAL A 360 -13.88 -13.44 11.58
CA VAL A 360 -14.62 -14.67 11.87
C VAL A 360 -14.63 -14.96 13.37
N GLY A 361 -13.52 -14.73 14.06
CA GLY A 361 -13.38 -15.01 15.50
C GLY A 361 -14.18 -14.07 16.41
N PHE A 362 -14.30 -12.78 16.05
CA PHE A 362 -15.01 -11.80 16.89
C PHE A 362 -16.43 -11.50 16.41
N GLY A 363 -16.76 -11.80 15.16
CA GLY A 363 -18.07 -11.50 14.57
C GLY A 363 -18.39 -10.00 14.56
N ALA A 364 -19.62 -9.67 14.17
CA ALA A 364 -20.08 -8.28 14.12
C ALA A 364 -20.15 -7.61 15.51
N ALA A 365 -20.63 -8.36 16.52
CA ALA A 365 -20.76 -7.87 17.88
C ALA A 365 -19.41 -7.62 18.57
N GLY A 366 -18.44 -8.54 18.38
CA GLY A 366 -17.13 -8.42 19.00
C GLY A 366 -16.20 -7.44 18.30
N ALA A 367 -16.40 -7.22 16.99
CA ALA A 367 -15.63 -6.25 16.22
C ALA A 367 -15.66 -4.82 16.77
N GLU A 368 -16.83 -4.32 17.18
CA GLU A 368 -16.95 -2.97 17.76
C GLU A 368 -16.18 -2.85 19.08
N ILE A 369 -16.24 -3.92 19.89
CA ILE A 369 -15.53 -4.01 21.16
C ILE A 369 -14.02 -4.03 20.90
N ILE A 370 -13.54 -4.99 20.12
CA ILE A 370 -12.10 -5.20 19.87
C ILE A 370 -11.47 -4.02 19.14
N GLY A 371 -12.19 -3.38 18.22
CA GLY A 371 -11.72 -2.16 17.56
C GLY A 371 -11.34 -1.08 18.57
N LYS A 372 -12.17 -0.83 19.60
CA LYS A 372 -11.85 0.12 20.67
C LYS A 372 -10.61 -0.31 21.47
N ASN A 373 -10.47 -1.60 21.76
CA ASN A 373 -9.30 -2.16 22.46
C ASN A 373 -8.01 -2.08 21.63
N MET A 374 -8.09 -2.01 20.30
CA MET A 374 -6.96 -1.89 19.38
C MET A 374 -6.56 -0.44 19.05
N GLN A 375 -7.39 0.56 19.37
CA GLN A 375 -7.12 1.97 19.09
C GLN A 375 -6.08 2.62 20.02
N SER A 376 -5.70 1.96 21.13
CA SER A 376 -4.65 2.46 22.01
C SER A 376 -3.27 2.39 21.34
N GLU A 377 -2.54 3.52 21.34
CA GLU A 377 -1.42 3.82 20.44
C GLU A 377 -0.27 2.79 20.38
N ASN A 378 -0.08 1.93 21.39
CA ASN A 378 1.09 1.05 21.47
C ASN A 378 0.81 -0.43 21.78
N THR A 379 -0.33 -0.77 22.39
CA THR A 379 -0.69 -2.15 22.77
C THR A 379 -2.20 -2.31 22.80
N ILE A 380 -2.71 -3.51 22.51
CA ILE A 380 -4.11 -3.85 22.76
C ILE A 380 -4.36 -3.69 24.26
N ASN A 381 -5.25 -2.77 24.64
CA ASN A 381 -5.59 -2.57 26.04
C ASN A 381 -6.91 -3.31 26.34
N PRO A 382 -6.89 -4.49 26.97
CA PRO A 382 -8.13 -5.19 27.33
C PRO A 382 -8.92 -4.48 28.42
N MET A 383 -8.30 -3.59 29.20
CA MET A 383 -8.89 -2.97 30.40
C MET A 383 -9.65 -1.65 30.11
N ILE A 384 -10.17 -1.50 28.88
CA ILE A 384 -11.04 -0.37 28.54
C ILE A 384 -12.38 -0.54 29.26
N LYS A 385 -12.90 0.56 29.82
CA LYS A 385 -14.21 0.54 30.49
C LYS A 385 -15.30 0.12 29.51
N GLY A 386 -16.10 -0.86 29.92
CA GLY A 386 -17.27 -1.32 29.17
C GLY A 386 -18.33 -0.24 28.99
N LYS A 387 -19.16 -0.43 27.97
CA LYS A 387 -20.29 0.44 27.65
C LYS A 387 -21.58 -0.22 28.12
N LYS A 388 -22.40 0.51 28.85
CA LYS A 388 -23.75 0.05 29.18
C LYS A 388 -24.64 0.20 27.93
N ILE A 389 -25.33 -0.86 27.54
CA ILE A 389 -26.25 -0.91 26.40
C ILE A 389 -27.57 -1.57 26.83
N THR A 390 -28.62 -1.37 26.03
CA THR A 390 -29.85 -2.15 26.15
C THR A 390 -30.06 -2.94 24.87
N ALA A 391 -30.34 -4.23 25.02
CA ALA A 391 -30.50 -5.16 23.92
C ALA A 391 -31.50 -6.27 24.28
N ILE A 392 -31.91 -7.02 23.27
CA ILE A 392 -32.65 -8.26 23.43
C ILE A 392 -31.64 -9.40 23.37
N TYR A 393 -31.65 -10.28 24.35
CA TYR A 393 -30.79 -11.44 24.44
C TYR A 393 -31.64 -12.69 24.23
N GLY A 394 -31.21 -13.51 23.29
CA GLY A 394 -31.80 -14.80 22.99
C GLY A 394 -30.81 -15.91 23.31
N PHE A 395 -31.30 -16.94 23.99
CA PHE A 395 -30.58 -18.17 24.26
C PHE A 395 -31.32 -19.33 23.63
N CYS A 396 -30.60 -20.26 23.02
CA CYS A 396 -31.18 -21.50 22.52
C CYS A 396 -30.25 -22.67 22.78
N ASP A 397 -30.82 -23.83 23.11
CA ASP A 397 -30.10 -25.02 23.56
C ASP A 397 -30.64 -26.27 22.85
N ILE A 398 -29.76 -27.21 22.53
CA ILE A 398 -30.09 -28.49 21.88
C ILE A 398 -30.62 -29.48 22.92
N ARG A 399 -31.81 -30.03 22.69
CA ARG A 399 -32.37 -31.04 23.58
C ARG A 399 -31.64 -32.35 23.46
N GLN A 400 -31.48 -33.02 24.60
CA GLN A 400 -30.84 -34.34 24.68
C GLN A 400 -29.45 -34.36 24.03
N PHE A 401 -28.72 -33.25 24.12
CA PHE A 401 -27.42 -33.10 23.47
C PHE A 401 -26.40 -34.12 23.96
N THR A 402 -26.30 -34.32 25.27
CA THR A 402 -25.36 -35.31 25.86
C THR A 402 -25.60 -36.71 25.30
N ASP A 403 -26.85 -37.17 25.28
CA ASP A 403 -27.21 -38.47 24.74
C ASP A 403 -26.96 -38.56 23.22
N THR A 404 -27.22 -37.47 22.50
CA THR A 404 -27.03 -37.39 21.04
C THR A 404 -25.54 -37.44 20.69
N THR A 405 -24.68 -36.71 21.43
CA THR A 405 -23.23 -36.69 21.19
C THR A 405 -22.56 -38.02 21.52
N GLU A 406 -23.05 -38.74 22.52
CA GLU A 406 -22.60 -40.12 22.81
C GLU A 406 -22.86 -41.06 21.62
N CYS A 407 -23.97 -40.87 20.91
CA CYS A 407 -24.33 -41.64 19.72
C CYS A 407 -23.55 -41.23 18.46
N LEU A 408 -23.28 -39.93 18.29
CA LEU A 408 -22.67 -39.37 17.07
C LEU A 408 -21.13 -39.46 17.07
N GLN A 409 -20.48 -39.49 18.23
CA GLN A 409 -19.02 -39.60 18.37
C GLN A 409 -18.23 -38.55 17.54
N GLU A 410 -17.64 -38.94 16.41
CA GLU A 410 -16.84 -38.06 15.56
C GLU A 410 -17.67 -37.02 14.79
N ASP A 411 -18.96 -37.28 14.57
CA ASP A 411 -19.85 -36.41 13.79
C ASP A 411 -20.44 -35.23 14.59
N VAL A 412 -20.13 -35.13 15.88
CA VAL A 412 -20.64 -34.07 16.78
C VAL A 412 -20.34 -32.67 16.24
N MET A 413 -19.14 -32.45 15.68
CA MET A 413 -18.79 -31.13 15.14
C MET A 413 -19.62 -30.77 13.90
N VAL A 414 -19.89 -31.73 13.01
CA VAL A 414 -20.73 -31.50 11.82
C VAL A 414 -22.17 -31.24 12.25
N TYR A 415 -22.65 -31.95 13.26
CA TYR A 415 -23.97 -31.77 13.86
C TYR A 415 -24.17 -30.36 14.43
N VAL A 416 -23.27 -29.90 15.31
CA VAL A 416 -23.36 -28.57 15.92
C VAL A 416 -23.20 -27.46 14.86
N ASN A 417 -22.32 -27.64 13.89
CA ASN A 417 -22.11 -26.64 12.83
C ASN A 417 -23.33 -26.49 11.91
N LYS A 418 -24.04 -27.58 11.57
CA LYS A 418 -25.29 -27.50 10.80
C LYS A 418 -26.37 -26.72 11.57
N LEU A 419 -26.55 -27.01 12.86
CA LEU A 419 -27.50 -26.29 13.72
C LEU A 419 -27.13 -24.82 13.90
N GLY A 420 -25.84 -24.56 14.16
CA GLY A 420 -25.30 -23.21 14.25
C GLY A 420 -25.54 -22.41 12.97
N HIS A 421 -25.34 -23.01 11.79
CA HIS A 421 -25.63 -22.35 10.51
C HIS A 421 -27.11 -21.97 10.36
N ILE A 422 -28.04 -22.87 10.69
CA ILE A 422 -29.49 -22.59 10.63
C ILE A 422 -29.86 -21.41 11.53
N ILE A 423 -29.38 -21.41 12.78
CA ILE A 423 -29.70 -20.39 13.77
C ILE A 423 -29.05 -19.06 13.40
N HIS A 424 -27.74 -19.06 13.15
CA HIS A 424 -26.98 -17.84 12.88
C HIS A 424 -27.44 -17.15 11.59
N SER A 425 -27.70 -17.92 10.53
CA SER A 425 -28.19 -17.34 9.25
C SER A 425 -29.59 -16.73 9.40
N THR A 426 -30.48 -17.40 10.13
CA THR A 426 -31.84 -16.91 10.39
C THR A 426 -31.78 -15.65 11.26
N VAL A 427 -31.08 -15.68 12.38
CA VAL A 427 -30.92 -14.53 13.29
C VAL A 427 -30.34 -13.32 12.56
N HIS A 428 -29.30 -13.54 11.75
CA HIS A 428 -28.70 -12.49 10.95
C HIS A 428 -29.67 -11.89 9.92
N ALA A 429 -30.57 -12.70 9.35
CA ALA A 429 -31.61 -12.21 8.44
C ALA A 429 -32.60 -11.24 9.13
N PHE A 430 -32.82 -11.39 10.44
CA PHE A 430 -33.68 -10.53 11.27
C PHE A 430 -32.89 -9.54 12.14
N PHE A 431 -31.80 -8.98 11.62
CA PHE A 431 -30.98 -7.93 12.28
C PHE A 431 -30.29 -8.33 13.58
N GLY A 432 -30.30 -9.62 13.94
CA GLY A 432 -29.61 -10.13 15.12
C GLY A 432 -28.15 -10.47 14.83
N MET A 433 -27.39 -10.67 15.90
CA MET A 433 -26.00 -11.09 15.85
C MET A 433 -25.79 -12.31 16.74
N ALA A 434 -25.05 -13.30 16.24
CA ALA A 434 -24.51 -14.36 17.08
C ALA A 434 -23.33 -13.82 17.89
N ASN A 435 -23.37 -14.01 19.21
CA ASN A 435 -22.34 -13.52 20.12
C ASN A 435 -21.40 -14.65 20.57
N LYS A 436 -21.96 -15.72 21.14
CA LYS A 436 -21.16 -16.82 21.71
C LYS A 436 -21.86 -18.16 21.51
N ASN A 437 -21.08 -19.20 21.22
CA ASN A 437 -21.54 -20.59 21.25
C ASN A 437 -20.97 -21.26 22.52
N VAL A 438 -21.80 -21.96 23.28
CA VAL A 438 -21.46 -22.59 24.56
C VAL A 438 -21.90 -24.04 24.54
N GLY A 439 -21.06 -24.91 23.97
CA GLY A 439 -21.42 -26.32 23.80
C GLY A 439 -22.62 -26.48 22.85
N ASP A 440 -23.74 -26.92 23.41
CA ASP A 440 -25.06 -27.06 22.79
C ASP A 440 -25.86 -25.76 22.67
N ALA A 441 -25.43 -24.70 23.37
CA ALA A 441 -26.19 -23.47 23.42
C ALA A 441 -25.61 -22.35 22.55
N PHE A 442 -26.49 -21.48 22.05
CA PHE A 442 -26.15 -20.29 21.26
C PHE A 442 -26.72 -19.02 21.89
N LEU A 443 -25.84 -18.07 22.20
CA LEU A 443 -26.18 -16.73 22.67
C LEU A 443 -26.26 -15.77 21.49
N LEU A 444 -27.42 -15.12 21.37
CA LEU A 444 -27.82 -14.25 20.28
C LEU A 444 -28.24 -12.89 20.85
N SER A 445 -28.03 -11.82 20.09
CA SER A 445 -28.32 -10.47 20.58
C SER A 445 -28.84 -9.54 19.49
N TRP A 446 -29.80 -8.68 19.85
CA TRP A 446 -30.30 -7.56 19.05
C TRP A 446 -30.10 -6.26 19.82
N LYS A 447 -29.15 -5.45 19.38
CA LYS A 447 -28.80 -4.17 20.03
C LYS A 447 -29.89 -3.14 19.75
N ILE A 448 -30.51 -2.58 20.80
CA ILE A 448 -31.53 -1.54 20.68
C ILE A 448 -30.87 -0.17 20.75
N CYS A 449 -30.18 0.12 21.87
CA CYS A 449 -29.55 1.41 22.08
C CYS A 449 -28.34 1.34 22.99
N ASP A 450 -27.55 2.41 22.91
CA ASP A 450 -26.51 2.71 23.86
C ASP A 450 -27.12 3.34 25.12
N GLY A 451 -26.76 2.83 26.29
CA GLY A 451 -27.34 3.25 27.57
C GLY A 451 -28.54 2.41 27.99
N LEU A 452 -29.45 3.06 28.73
CA LEU A 452 -30.64 2.44 29.31
C LEU A 452 -31.88 2.80 28.49
N LEU A 453 -32.74 1.83 28.25
CA LEU A 453 -34.08 2.01 27.71
C LEU A 453 -35.09 2.19 28.88
N PRO A 454 -35.68 3.38 29.08
CA PRO A 454 -36.63 3.60 30.17
C PRO A 454 -37.81 2.63 30.11
N GLY A 455 -38.10 1.94 31.22
CA GLY A 455 -39.21 1.00 31.33
C GLY A 455 -38.94 -0.43 30.85
N PHE A 456 -37.75 -0.70 30.29
CA PHE A 456 -37.36 -2.02 29.77
C PHE A 456 -35.93 -2.41 30.16
N SER A 457 -35.33 -1.67 31.08
CA SER A 457 -33.94 -1.88 31.46
C SER A 457 -33.83 -2.79 32.67
N HIS A 458 -34.64 -2.58 33.69
CA HIS A 458 -34.52 -3.21 34.99
C HIS A 458 -35.68 -4.16 35.28
N PHE A 459 -35.46 -5.17 36.14
CA PHE A 459 -36.54 -6.07 36.54
C PHE A 459 -37.69 -5.37 37.28
N LEU A 460 -37.44 -4.23 37.92
CA LEU A 460 -38.50 -3.47 38.60
C LEU A 460 -39.38 -2.66 37.63
N ASP A 461 -39.01 -2.60 36.35
CA ASP A 461 -39.77 -1.84 35.37
C ASP A 461 -41.10 -2.55 35.06
N GLN A 462 -42.21 -1.80 35.07
CA GLN A 462 -43.55 -2.33 34.81
C GLN A 462 -43.88 -2.51 33.32
N ALA A 463 -42.99 -2.07 32.42
CA ALA A 463 -43.10 -2.20 30.96
C ALA A 463 -44.52 -1.89 30.42
N THR A 464 -44.96 -0.64 30.57
CA THR A 464 -46.30 -0.20 30.15
C THR A 464 -46.36 0.21 28.67
N GLU A 465 -47.56 0.21 28.09
CA GLU A 465 -47.78 0.66 26.70
C GLU A 465 -47.33 2.11 26.48
N ALA A 466 -47.50 2.98 27.48
CA ALA A 466 -47.01 4.35 27.42
C ALA A 466 -45.47 4.43 27.31
N GLN A 467 -44.76 3.57 28.04
CA GLN A 467 -43.30 3.47 27.97
C GLN A 467 -42.83 2.91 26.63
N ARG A 468 -43.57 1.97 26.03
CA ARG A 468 -43.28 1.45 24.68
C ARG A 468 -43.39 2.55 23.62
N ILE A 469 -44.46 3.36 23.67
CA ILE A 469 -44.64 4.49 22.74
C ILE A 469 -43.50 5.51 22.93
N GLN A 470 -43.16 5.85 24.17
CA GLN A 470 -42.04 6.74 24.48
C GLN A 470 -40.68 6.18 24.00
N ALA A 471 -40.46 4.87 24.13
CA ALA A 471 -39.26 4.20 23.62
C ALA A 471 -39.13 4.35 22.10
N ASN A 472 -40.23 4.19 21.37
CA ASN A 472 -40.24 4.34 19.90
C ASN A 472 -40.01 5.77 19.43
N GLU A 473 -40.45 6.76 20.19
CA GLU A 473 -40.23 8.17 19.87
C GLU A 473 -38.80 8.63 20.18
N SER A 474 -38.20 8.07 21.23
CA SER A 474 -36.91 8.52 21.77
C SER A 474 -35.69 7.85 21.16
N ILE A 475 -35.80 6.61 20.69
CA ILE A 475 -34.67 5.78 20.29
C ILE A 475 -34.84 5.28 18.85
N GLN A 476 -33.73 5.30 18.13
CA GLN A 476 -33.62 4.69 16.81
C GLN A 476 -32.57 3.59 16.86
N CYS A 477 -32.97 2.37 16.51
CA CYS A 477 -32.07 1.22 16.53
C CYS A 477 -31.09 1.30 15.37
N GLN A 478 -29.83 0.96 15.64
CA GLN A 478 -28.84 0.82 14.59
C GLN A 478 -29.01 -0.53 13.92
N ILE A 479 -29.12 -0.54 12.59
CA ILE A 479 -29.10 -1.77 11.82
C ILE A 479 -27.64 -2.21 11.71
N PRO A 480 -27.27 -3.44 12.10
CA PRO A 480 -25.92 -3.96 11.87
C PRO A 480 -25.58 -3.85 10.38
N ASP A 481 -24.41 -3.30 10.03
CA ASP A 481 -24.00 -3.09 8.64
C ASP A 481 -24.20 -4.38 7.81
N LEU A 482 -25.22 -4.37 6.94
CA LEU A 482 -25.63 -5.45 6.03
C LEU A 482 -24.63 -5.63 4.87
N HIS A 483 -23.33 -5.72 5.16
CA HIS A 483 -22.30 -5.87 4.14
C HIS A 483 -22.29 -7.30 3.55
N LEU A 484 -23.06 -7.45 2.47
CA LEU A 484 -22.70 -8.16 1.23
C LEU A 484 -22.01 -9.53 1.35
N ASP A 485 -22.71 -10.53 1.87
CA ASP A 485 -22.44 -11.92 1.45
C ASP A 485 -23.07 -12.19 0.07
N GLN A 486 -22.22 -12.49 -0.91
CA GLN A 486 -22.61 -12.77 -2.30
C GLN A 486 -23.34 -14.12 -2.48
N GLN A 487 -23.65 -14.83 -1.40
CA GLN A 487 -24.46 -16.06 -1.42
C GLN A 487 -25.90 -15.86 -0.94
N ARG A 488 -26.41 -14.63 -0.93
CA ARG A 488 -27.86 -14.43 -0.89
C ARG A 488 -28.49 -14.94 -2.19
N PRO A 489 -29.65 -15.63 -2.14
CA PRO A 489 -30.57 -15.65 -3.26
C PRO A 489 -30.76 -14.19 -3.73
N GLN A 490 -30.53 -13.93 -5.01
CA GLN A 490 -30.41 -12.59 -5.62
C GLN A 490 -31.65 -11.69 -5.49
N VAL A 491 -32.66 -12.08 -4.71
CA VAL A 491 -33.91 -11.35 -4.52
C VAL A 491 -33.79 -10.23 -3.48
N PHE A 492 -32.81 -10.30 -2.56
CA PHE A 492 -32.77 -9.43 -1.37
C PHE A 492 -31.71 -8.32 -1.33
N ALA A 493 -30.66 -8.36 -2.18
CA ALA A 493 -29.49 -7.47 -2.01
C ALA A 493 -29.49 -6.18 -2.87
N GLN A 494 -30.42 -5.99 -3.81
CA GLN A 494 -30.26 -4.93 -4.82
C GLN A 494 -30.82 -3.54 -4.49
N HIS A 495 -31.55 -3.31 -3.38
CA HIS A 495 -32.30 -2.04 -3.23
C HIS A 495 -32.36 -1.36 -1.85
N LEU A 496 -31.48 -1.66 -0.88
CA LEU A 496 -31.36 -0.82 0.33
C LEU A 496 -30.50 0.42 0.05
N GLN A 497 -31.12 1.53 -0.35
CA GLN A 497 -30.44 2.81 -0.66
C GLN A 497 -30.68 3.93 0.37
N SER A 498 -31.11 3.62 1.60
CA SER A 498 -31.18 4.61 2.69
C SER A 498 -31.13 3.93 4.07
N PRO A 499 -30.54 4.57 5.10
CA PRO A 499 -30.57 4.05 6.47
C PRO A 499 -32.03 4.06 6.93
N GLN A 500 -32.63 2.87 7.02
CA GLN A 500 -34.01 2.72 7.47
C GLN A 500 -34.05 2.92 8.98
N HIS A 501 -34.95 3.79 9.46
CA HIS A 501 -35.18 3.98 10.89
C HIS A 501 -35.95 2.77 11.43
N LEU A 502 -35.33 1.98 12.31
CA LEU A 502 -35.97 0.83 12.97
C LEU A 502 -36.31 1.22 14.42
N SER A 503 -37.59 1.09 14.81
CA SER A 503 -38.01 1.36 16.19
C SER A 503 -37.63 0.20 17.13
N PRO A 504 -37.50 0.43 18.45
CA PRO A 504 -37.35 -0.64 19.44
C PRO A 504 -38.44 -1.72 19.36
N THR A 505 -39.69 -1.34 19.10
CA THR A 505 -40.77 -2.31 18.86
C THR A 505 -40.53 -3.15 17.61
N ASP A 506 -40.11 -2.54 16.50
CA ASP A 506 -39.80 -3.28 15.27
C ASP A 506 -38.63 -4.25 15.50
N MET A 507 -37.61 -3.84 16.26
CA MET A 507 -36.50 -4.73 16.64
C MET A 507 -36.97 -5.91 17.52
N ALA A 508 -37.89 -5.66 18.46
CA ALA A 508 -38.47 -6.71 19.29
C ALA A 508 -39.29 -7.72 18.47
N ASP A 509 -40.11 -7.22 17.55
CA ASP A 509 -40.89 -8.07 16.65
C ASP A 509 -39.97 -8.88 15.72
N ALA A 510 -38.90 -8.27 15.19
CA ALA A 510 -37.88 -8.96 14.39
C ALA A 510 -37.23 -10.10 15.17
N ALA A 511 -36.86 -9.86 16.43
CA ALA A 511 -36.23 -10.86 17.29
C ALA A 511 -37.17 -12.04 17.60
N ILE A 512 -38.46 -11.76 17.88
CA ILE A 512 -39.47 -12.80 18.09
C ILE A 512 -39.67 -13.62 16.82
N CYS A 513 -39.78 -12.97 15.66
CA CYS A 513 -39.91 -13.64 14.38
C CYS A 513 -38.69 -14.50 14.05
N ALA A 514 -37.49 -14.05 14.39
CA ALA A 514 -36.27 -14.82 14.18
C ALA A 514 -36.33 -16.16 14.90
N PHE A 515 -36.80 -16.20 16.15
CA PHE A 515 -36.92 -17.44 16.93
C PHE A 515 -38.02 -18.35 16.40
N ILE A 516 -39.15 -17.78 15.95
CA ILE A 516 -40.21 -18.54 15.28
C ILE A 516 -39.66 -19.16 13.98
N GLN A 517 -38.99 -18.37 13.13
CA GLN A 517 -38.38 -18.86 11.89
C GLN A 517 -37.29 -19.91 12.15
N CYS A 518 -36.49 -19.77 13.22
CA CYS A 518 -35.52 -20.81 13.60
C CYS A 518 -36.21 -22.14 13.89
N GLN A 519 -37.33 -22.13 14.63
CA GLN A 519 -38.11 -23.33 14.91
C GLN A 519 -38.75 -23.93 13.65
N LEU A 520 -39.23 -23.10 12.71
CA LEU A 520 -39.77 -23.57 11.43
C LEU A 520 -38.67 -24.20 10.57
N ASN A 521 -37.53 -23.52 10.44
CA ASN A 521 -36.37 -24.02 9.67
C ASN A 521 -35.80 -25.31 10.26
N LEU A 522 -35.74 -25.41 11.60
CA LEU A 522 -35.33 -26.64 12.29
C LEU A 522 -36.30 -27.79 11.99
N GLN A 523 -37.61 -27.52 11.99
CA GLN A 523 -38.60 -28.54 11.63
C GLN A 523 -38.49 -28.94 10.16
N ASP A 524 -38.25 -28.01 9.23
CA ASP A 524 -38.01 -28.33 7.83
C ASP A 524 -36.79 -29.20 7.63
N GLU A 525 -35.67 -28.82 8.24
CA GLU A 525 -34.41 -29.54 8.10
C GLU A 525 -34.47 -30.95 8.69
N ASN A 526 -35.31 -31.16 9.71
CA ASN A 526 -35.60 -32.48 10.28
C ASN A 526 -36.45 -33.38 9.37
N HIS A 527 -37.29 -32.83 8.48
CA HIS A 527 -38.17 -33.62 7.61
C HIS A 527 -37.66 -33.74 6.17
N HIS A 528 -37.13 -32.65 5.61
CA HIS A 528 -36.76 -32.53 4.20
C HIS A 528 -35.28 -32.19 3.99
N GLY A 529 -34.58 -31.76 5.03
CA GLY A 529 -33.23 -31.22 4.91
C GLY A 529 -32.12 -32.15 5.37
N SER A 530 -31.01 -31.51 5.74
CA SER A 530 -29.71 -32.12 6.03
C SER A 530 -29.61 -32.78 7.41
N LEU A 531 -30.62 -32.63 8.26
CA LEU A 531 -30.69 -33.23 9.60
C LEU A 531 -31.38 -34.60 9.60
N THR A 532 -32.13 -34.92 8.55
CA THR A 532 -32.78 -36.24 8.35
C THR A 532 -31.80 -37.40 8.45
N CYS A 533 -30.54 -37.20 8.05
CA CYS A 533 -29.50 -38.23 8.09
C CYS A 533 -29.21 -38.73 9.50
N TYR A 534 -29.46 -37.96 10.55
CA TYR A 534 -29.18 -38.39 11.93
C TYR A 534 -30.23 -39.40 12.44
N ALA A 535 -31.46 -39.34 11.93
CA ALA A 535 -32.50 -40.30 12.28
C ALA A 535 -32.20 -41.72 11.76
N SER A 536 -31.32 -41.87 10.75
CA SER A 536 -30.95 -43.17 10.20
C SER A 536 -29.73 -43.83 10.88
N TYR A 537 -29.13 -43.20 11.89
CA TYR A 537 -27.97 -43.78 12.58
C TYR A 537 -28.41 -44.91 13.52
N ASP A 538 -27.80 -46.09 13.38
CA ASP A 538 -28.11 -47.25 14.22
C ASP A 538 -27.97 -46.97 15.72
N ALA A 539 -26.98 -46.17 16.12
CA ALA A 539 -26.77 -45.79 17.52
C ALA A 539 -27.91 -44.89 18.05
N ILE A 540 -28.36 -43.93 17.23
CA ILE A 540 -29.49 -43.05 17.54
C ILE A 540 -30.79 -43.86 17.61
N ILE A 541 -31.02 -44.77 16.65
CA ILE A 541 -32.21 -45.63 16.63
C ILE A 541 -32.27 -46.52 17.88
N LYS A 542 -31.12 -47.05 18.33
CA LYS A 542 -31.05 -47.85 19.57
C LYS A 542 -31.33 -47.02 20.83
N ARG A 543 -30.94 -45.75 20.87
CA ARG A 543 -31.09 -44.87 22.05
C ARG A 543 -32.46 -44.20 22.12
N PHE A 544 -32.94 -43.68 20.99
CA PHE A 544 -34.13 -42.81 20.92
C PHE A 544 -35.29 -43.41 20.13
N GLY A 545 -35.08 -44.52 19.42
CA GLY A 545 -36.08 -45.17 18.56
C GLY A 545 -36.09 -44.63 17.12
N THR A 546 -37.04 -45.11 16.32
CA THR A 546 -37.11 -44.82 14.87
C THR A 546 -37.61 -43.42 14.53
N ASN A 547 -38.19 -42.70 15.50
CA ASN A 547 -38.81 -41.39 15.30
C ASN A 547 -37.99 -40.29 15.98
N PHE A 548 -36.66 -40.33 15.83
CA PHE A 548 -35.77 -39.30 16.35
C PHE A 548 -35.84 -38.03 15.48
N PHE A 549 -36.05 -36.89 16.11
CA PHE A 549 -35.94 -35.58 15.49
C PHE A 549 -35.26 -34.62 16.46
N ILE A 550 -34.45 -33.70 15.91
CA ILE A 550 -33.68 -32.78 16.72
C ILE A 550 -34.60 -31.68 17.24
N GLN A 551 -34.59 -31.49 18.56
CA GLN A 551 -35.36 -30.44 19.21
C GLN A 551 -34.41 -29.42 19.84
N MET A 552 -34.89 -28.17 19.92
CA MET A 552 -34.18 -27.10 20.60
C MET A 552 -35.16 -26.29 21.46
N GLY A 553 -34.67 -25.83 22.61
CA GLY A 553 -35.36 -24.86 23.47
C GLY A 553 -34.88 -23.45 23.19
N PHE A 554 -35.76 -22.48 23.38
CA PHE A 554 -35.48 -21.07 23.11
C PHE A 554 -35.99 -20.20 24.26
N GLY A 555 -35.19 -19.25 24.71
CA GLY A 555 -35.52 -18.27 25.74
C GLY A 555 -35.08 -16.87 25.33
N MET A 556 -35.93 -15.86 25.53
CA MET A 556 -35.58 -14.49 25.11
C MET A 556 -36.08 -13.41 26.08
N HIS A 557 -35.21 -12.43 26.31
CA HIS A 557 -35.42 -11.35 27.28
C HIS A 557 -34.83 -10.02 26.80
N CYS A 558 -35.42 -8.89 27.20
CA CYS A 558 -34.85 -7.56 26.97
C CYS A 558 -34.36 -6.93 28.27
N GLY A 559 -33.18 -6.30 28.24
CA GLY A 559 -32.65 -5.60 29.40
C GLY A 559 -31.28 -4.97 29.15
N TRP A 560 -30.71 -4.32 30.17
CA TRP A 560 -29.38 -3.72 30.04
C TRP A 560 -28.28 -4.78 30.11
N ALA A 561 -27.16 -4.55 29.43
CA ALA A 561 -25.90 -5.22 29.76
C ALA A 561 -24.68 -4.31 29.58
N ILE A 562 -23.56 -4.74 30.15
CA ILE A 562 -22.26 -4.12 29.87
C ILE A 562 -21.64 -4.85 28.70
N GLU A 563 -21.50 -4.14 27.58
CA GLU A 563 -20.76 -4.53 26.38
C GLU A 563 -19.27 -4.20 26.60
N SER A 564 -18.42 -5.22 26.68
CA SER A 564 -16.98 -5.03 26.91
C SER A 564 -16.12 -6.22 26.51
N ALA A 565 -14.82 -5.98 26.40
CA ALA A 565 -13.81 -7.02 26.36
C ALA A 565 -13.56 -7.52 27.79
N ILE A 566 -13.73 -8.82 28.02
CA ILE A 566 -13.48 -9.49 29.30
C ILE A 566 -12.32 -10.46 29.10
N GLY A 567 -11.35 -10.44 30.02
CA GLY A 567 -10.25 -11.40 30.02
C GLY A 567 -8.94 -10.80 30.50
N SER A 568 -7.84 -11.28 29.92
CA SER A 568 -6.47 -10.86 30.22
C SER A 568 -5.74 -10.47 28.93
N ASN A 569 -4.47 -10.06 29.06
CA ASN A 569 -3.62 -9.80 27.90
C ASN A 569 -3.39 -11.04 27.01
N LEU A 570 -3.66 -12.25 27.50
CA LEU A 570 -3.45 -13.51 26.77
C LEU A 570 -4.71 -14.01 26.06
N LYS A 571 -5.88 -13.74 26.64
CA LYS A 571 -7.17 -14.21 26.14
C LYS A 571 -8.23 -13.18 26.47
N ILE A 572 -8.91 -12.72 25.43
CA ILE A 572 -9.99 -11.74 25.49
C ILE A 572 -11.21 -12.37 24.84
N ASP A 573 -12.38 -12.15 25.45
CA ASP A 573 -13.70 -12.44 24.91
C ASP A 573 -14.53 -11.17 24.89
N ALA A 574 -15.15 -10.88 23.75
CA ALA A 574 -16.03 -9.74 23.58
C ALA A 574 -17.47 -10.22 23.87
N THR A 575 -18.02 -9.83 25.02
CA THR A 575 -19.28 -10.40 25.52
C THR A 575 -20.13 -9.36 26.24
N TYR A 576 -21.39 -9.72 26.44
CA TYR A 576 -22.33 -8.99 27.29
C TYR A 576 -22.32 -9.59 28.69
N LEU A 577 -22.29 -8.74 29.73
CA LEU A 577 -22.38 -9.16 31.13
C LEU A 577 -23.51 -8.42 31.83
N SER A 578 -24.50 -9.17 32.33
CA SER A 578 -25.65 -8.67 33.09
C SER A 578 -26.54 -9.80 33.60
N PRO A 579 -27.28 -9.60 34.72
CA PRO A 579 -28.38 -10.49 35.12
C PRO A 579 -29.45 -10.66 34.03
N HIS A 580 -29.60 -9.70 33.10
CA HIS A 580 -30.53 -9.78 31.99
C HIS A 580 -30.08 -10.77 30.90
N VAL A 581 -28.77 -10.97 30.72
CA VAL A 581 -28.26 -12.02 29.83
C VAL A 581 -28.54 -13.39 30.44
N GLU A 582 -28.28 -13.55 31.73
CA GLU A 582 -28.58 -14.77 32.49
C GLU A 582 -30.08 -15.09 32.52
N MET A 583 -30.96 -14.08 32.58
CA MET A 583 -32.41 -14.27 32.46
C MET A 583 -32.81 -14.95 31.14
N SER A 584 -32.14 -14.65 30.02
CA SER A 584 -32.44 -15.32 28.74
C SER A 584 -32.09 -16.81 28.75
N ASP A 585 -31.02 -17.18 29.45
CA ASP A 585 -30.60 -18.56 29.69
C ASP A 585 -31.59 -19.28 30.61
N ARG A 586 -32.01 -18.67 31.72
CA ARG A 586 -33.04 -19.23 32.62
C ARG A 586 -34.39 -19.44 31.92
N LEU A 587 -34.78 -18.52 31.04
CA LEU A 587 -35.99 -18.67 30.21
C LEU A 587 -35.87 -19.84 29.23
N GLU A 588 -34.70 -20.05 28.64
CA GLU A 588 -34.43 -21.23 27.84
C GLU A 588 -34.51 -22.48 28.71
N ALA A 589 -33.81 -22.55 29.84
CA ALA A 589 -33.80 -23.74 30.70
C ALA A 589 -35.21 -24.11 31.17
N SER A 590 -36.03 -23.12 31.54
CA SER A 590 -37.42 -23.33 31.95
C SER A 590 -38.35 -23.84 30.85
N SER A 591 -37.95 -23.75 29.58
CA SER A 591 -38.70 -24.37 28.48
C SER A 591 -38.69 -25.91 28.58
N LYS A 592 -37.73 -26.50 29.31
CA LYS A 592 -37.74 -27.92 29.72
C LYS A 592 -38.81 -28.22 30.76
N ILE A 593 -39.09 -27.26 31.66
CA ILE A 593 -40.05 -27.39 32.75
C ILE A 593 -41.49 -27.28 32.22
N PHE A 594 -41.75 -26.25 31.41
CA PHE A 594 -43.08 -25.99 30.87
C PHE A 594 -43.41 -26.82 29.62
N GLY A 595 -42.40 -27.42 28.98
CA GLY A 595 -42.55 -28.14 27.71
C GLY A 595 -42.90 -27.23 26.52
N ALA A 596 -42.78 -25.91 26.69
CA ALA A 596 -42.90 -24.94 25.61
C ALA A 596 -41.64 -24.95 24.73
N LYS A 597 -41.78 -24.63 23.43
CA LYS A 597 -40.64 -24.55 22.51
C LYS A 597 -39.91 -23.21 22.58
N ILE A 598 -40.62 -22.13 22.91
CA ILE A 598 -40.09 -20.77 22.97
C ILE A 598 -40.68 -20.06 24.19
N ASN A 599 -39.81 -19.50 25.04
CA ASN A 599 -40.19 -18.72 26.21
C ASN A 599 -39.78 -17.26 26.05
N PHE A 600 -40.73 -16.34 26.24
CA PHE A 600 -40.51 -14.91 26.21
C PHE A 600 -40.75 -14.29 27.58
N SER A 601 -39.88 -13.38 27.98
CA SER A 601 -40.06 -12.61 29.21
C SER A 601 -41.19 -11.58 29.09
N HIS A 602 -41.79 -11.22 30.23
CA HIS A 602 -42.80 -10.16 30.35
C HIS A 602 -42.35 -8.84 29.70
N TRP A 603 -41.13 -8.39 29.97
CA TRP A 603 -40.61 -7.11 29.47
C TRP A 603 -40.51 -7.07 27.94
N LEU A 604 -40.04 -8.17 27.32
CA LEU A 604 -39.92 -8.26 25.87
C LEU A 604 -41.28 -8.17 25.19
N ILE A 605 -42.28 -8.88 25.71
CA ILE A 605 -43.64 -8.89 25.12
C ILE A 605 -44.32 -7.53 25.25
N HIS A 606 -43.99 -6.75 26.27
CA HIS A 606 -44.47 -5.37 26.38
C HIS A 606 -43.70 -4.38 25.49
N LEU A 607 -42.51 -4.74 25.00
CA LEU A 607 -41.77 -3.94 24.01
C LEU A 607 -42.26 -4.22 22.58
N ALA A 608 -42.68 -5.46 22.33
CA ALA A 608 -43.24 -5.94 21.06
C ALA A 608 -44.57 -5.27 20.68
N SER A 609 -45.02 -5.47 19.43
CA SER A 609 -46.26 -4.86 18.97
C SER A 609 -47.50 -5.41 19.71
N PRO A 610 -48.49 -4.56 20.01
CA PRO A 610 -49.72 -5.00 20.67
C PRO A 610 -50.48 -6.07 19.90
N ILE A 611 -50.38 -6.06 18.56
CA ILE A 611 -51.02 -7.04 17.69
C ILE A 611 -50.42 -8.43 17.93
N LEU A 612 -49.09 -8.54 17.98
CA LEU A 612 -48.39 -9.79 18.23
C LEU A 612 -48.78 -10.37 19.59
N LYS A 613 -48.72 -9.54 20.63
CA LYS A 613 -49.08 -9.89 22.00
C LYS A 613 -50.52 -10.38 22.15
N GLN A 614 -51.48 -9.68 21.58
CA GLN A 614 -52.91 -9.96 21.82
C GLN A 614 -53.44 -11.12 20.99
N LYS A 615 -52.92 -11.33 19.77
CA LYS A 615 -53.47 -12.31 18.84
C LYS A 615 -52.75 -13.65 18.80
N PHE A 616 -51.43 -13.67 19.03
CA PHE A 616 -50.61 -14.84 18.70
C PHE A 616 -49.84 -15.43 19.89
N LEU A 617 -49.71 -14.67 20.98
CA LEU A 617 -48.97 -15.08 22.18
C LEU A 617 -49.94 -15.34 23.32
N ARG A 618 -49.62 -16.34 24.16
CA ARG A 618 -50.34 -16.59 25.43
C ARG A 618 -49.37 -16.63 26.61
N PRO A 619 -49.83 -16.24 27.81
CA PRO A 619 -49.09 -16.49 29.03
C PRO A 619 -49.06 -17.99 29.32
N ILE A 620 -47.96 -18.51 29.86
CA ILE A 620 -47.87 -19.93 30.29
C ILE A 620 -47.69 -20.07 31.80
N ALA A 621 -47.05 -19.10 32.43
CA ALA A 621 -46.75 -19.15 33.85
C ALA A 621 -46.57 -17.73 34.39
N HIS A 622 -47.09 -17.47 35.59
CA HIS A 622 -46.76 -16.28 36.38
C HIS A 622 -45.95 -16.74 37.59
N ILE A 623 -44.66 -16.39 37.61
CA ILE A 623 -43.70 -16.99 38.53
C ILE A 623 -42.94 -15.93 39.33
N SER A 624 -42.53 -16.35 40.52
CA SER A 624 -41.48 -15.72 41.32
C SER A 624 -40.26 -16.64 41.37
N CYS A 625 -39.06 -16.06 41.30
CA CYS A 625 -37.81 -16.82 41.34
C CYS A 625 -36.68 -16.01 41.97
N ASP A 626 -35.64 -16.71 42.42
CA ASP A 626 -34.49 -16.07 43.06
C ASP A 626 -33.75 -15.15 42.09
N GLY A 627 -33.26 -14.02 42.60
CA GLY A 627 -32.54 -13.00 41.82
C GLY A 627 -33.45 -12.04 41.05
N VAL A 628 -34.76 -12.25 41.03
CA VAL A 628 -35.74 -11.35 40.41
C VAL A 628 -36.68 -10.81 41.49
N PRO A 629 -36.68 -9.49 41.75
CA PRO A 629 -37.38 -8.94 42.91
C PRO A 629 -38.91 -8.89 42.76
N VAL A 630 -39.45 -9.11 41.55
CA VAL A 630 -40.87 -9.03 41.25
C VAL A 630 -41.33 -10.27 40.48
N PRO A 631 -42.56 -10.75 40.72
CA PRO A 631 -43.12 -11.83 39.93
C PRO A 631 -43.36 -11.34 38.49
N PHE A 632 -43.17 -12.23 37.52
CA PHE A 632 -43.33 -11.91 36.11
C PHE A 632 -44.00 -13.05 35.35
N THR A 633 -44.54 -12.71 34.18
CA THR A 633 -45.24 -13.66 33.32
C THR A 633 -44.34 -14.10 32.18
N ILE A 634 -44.30 -15.40 31.93
CA ILE A 634 -43.65 -16.00 30.76
C ILE A 634 -44.72 -16.20 29.68
N TYR A 635 -44.37 -15.87 28.45
CA TYR A 635 -45.22 -16.04 27.28
C TYR A 635 -44.62 -17.06 26.32
N THR A 636 -45.47 -17.72 25.53
CA THR A 636 -45.05 -18.63 24.45
C THR A 636 -45.71 -18.25 23.13
N PHE A 637 -45.08 -18.66 22.04
CA PHE A 637 -45.70 -18.76 20.72
C PHE A 637 -45.86 -20.24 20.37
N ASP A 638 -47.10 -20.69 20.22
CA ASP A 638 -47.36 -22.08 19.90
C ASP A 638 -47.18 -22.36 18.40
N ILE A 639 -46.46 -23.42 18.07
CA ILE A 639 -46.13 -23.82 16.69
C ILE A 639 -46.77 -25.18 16.43
N PHE A 640 -47.85 -25.19 15.66
CA PHE A 640 -48.62 -26.39 15.29
C PHE A 640 -48.63 -26.56 13.77
N LEU A 641 -47.53 -27.11 13.25
CA LEU A 641 -47.40 -27.37 11.82
C LEU A 641 -48.04 -28.72 11.44
N PRO A 642 -48.79 -28.79 10.32
CA PRO A 642 -49.29 -30.05 9.80
C PRO A 642 -48.15 -30.95 9.34
N SER A 643 -48.22 -32.25 9.62
CA SER A 643 -47.16 -33.21 9.26
C SER A 643 -46.84 -33.30 7.76
N ASN A 644 -47.70 -32.77 6.88
CA ASN A 644 -47.56 -32.77 5.41
C ASN A 644 -47.53 -31.33 4.82
N TYR A 645 -46.73 -30.42 5.37
CA TYR A 645 -46.55 -29.11 4.73
C TYR A 645 -45.66 -29.24 3.48
N GLN A 646 -46.06 -28.60 2.36
CA GLN A 646 -45.27 -28.58 1.12
C GLN A 646 -44.33 -27.36 1.03
N ASN A 647 -44.72 -26.23 1.64
CA ASN A 647 -43.91 -25.02 1.73
C ASN A 647 -44.16 -24.37 3.09
N LEU A 648 -43.08 -24.04 3.81
CA LEU A 648 -43.17 -23.24 5.03
C LEU A 648 -43.19 -21.74 4.69
N PRO A 649 -43.91 -20.93 5.48
CA PRO A 649 -43.80 -19.49 5.37
C PRO A 649 -42.35 -19.10 5.68
N ASN A 650 -41.79 -18.29 4.79
CA ASN A 650 -40.55 -17.58 5.03
C ASN A 650 -40.97 -16.14 5.31
N PHE A 651 -40.91 -15.68 6.56
CA PHE A 651 -41.36 -14.34 6.95
C PHE A 651 -40.47 -13.30 6.23
N PRO A 652 -40.89 -12.72 5.10
CA PRO A 652 -40.02 -11.86 4.32
C PRO A 652 -40.03 -10.48 4.97
N ILE A 653 -38.86 -9.90 5.19
CA ILE A 653 -38.75 -8.49 5.54
C ILE A 653 -39.13 -7.70 4.28
N SER A 654 -40.26 -7.00 4.32
CA SER A 654 -40.82 -6.29 3.16
C SER A 654 -39.93 -5.11 2.72
N LYS A 655 -39.90 -4.84 1.40
CA LYS A 655 -39.29 -3.61 0.86
C LYS A 655 -40.15 -2.41 1.29
N PRO A 656 -39.56 -1.28 1.75
CA PRO A 656 -40.34 -0.08 2.01
C PRO A 656 -40.98 0.44 0.70
N SER A 657 -42.28 0.69 0.74
CA SER A 657 -42.99 1.36 -0.36
C SER A 657 -42.47 2.79 -0.54
N LYS A 658 -42.37 3.25 -1.79
CA LYS A 658 -41.98 4.64 -2.13
C LYS A 658 -43.12 5.66 -1.97
N SER A 659 -44.29 5.27 -1.48
CA SER A 659 -45.45 6.16 -1.36
C SER A 659 -45.49 6.89 0.00
N PRO A 660 -45.65 8.23 0.04
CA PRO A 660 -45.70 9.01 1.28
C PRO A 660 -46.97 8.80 2.14
N GLN A 661 -47.86 7.88 1.78
CA GLN A 661 -49.22 7.77 2.34
C GLN A 661 -49.49 6.43 3.05
N HIS A 662 -48.56 5.47 3.05
CA HIS A 662 -48.69 4.23 3.80
C HIS A 662 -47.56 4.11 4.81
N SER A 663 -47.93 3.76 6.05
CA SER A 663 -47.09 3.71 7.24
C SER A 663 -45.73 3.06 7.01
N HIS A 664 -44.69 3.71 7.51
CA HIS A 664 -43.29 3.30 7.49
C HIS A 664 -43.00 2.07 8.39
N THR A 665 -43.71 0.96 8.23
CA THR A 665 -43.37 -0.28 8.95
C THR A 665 -42.53 -1.17 8.04
N LEU A 666 -41.32 -1.51 8.49
CA LEU A 666 -40.42 -2.47 7.79
C LEU A 666 -41.08 -3.84 7.60
N PHE A 667 -42.04 -4.13 8.47
CA PHE A 667 -42.83 -5.34 8.51
C PHE A 667 -44.25 -5.06 8.01
N ASP A 668 -44.66 -5.80 6.98
CA ASP A 668 -46.06 -5.84 6.59
C ASP A 668 -46.81 -6.77 7.54
N TYR A 669 -47.29 -6.18 8.63
CA TYR A 669 -48.06 -6.87 9.66
C TYR A 669 -49.27 -7.63 9.10
N ASN A 670 -49.80 -7.27 7.93
CA ASN A 670 -50.90 -8.02 7.30
C ASN A 670 -50.40 -9.33 6.67
N HIS A 671 -49.22 -9.33 6.05
CA HIS A 671 -48.60 -10.55 5.53
C HIS A 671 -48.16 -11.45 6.69
N TRP A 672 -47.51 -10.88 7.72
CA TRP A 672 -47.11 -11.64 8.90
C TRP A 672 -48.30 -12.23 9.65
N HIS A 673 -49.44 -11.54 9.69
CA HIS A 673 -50.66 -12.10 10.26
C HIS A 673 -51.11 -13.36 9.50
N GLN A 674 -51.02 -13.39 8.17
CA GLN A 674 -51.36 -14.59 7.40
C GLN A 674 -50.38 -15.74 7.70
N ASP A 675 -49.08 -15.44 7.77
CA ASP A 675 -48.05 -16.43 8.04
C ASP A 675 -48.14 -16.98 9.47
N PHE A 676 -48.34 -16.14 10.49
CA PHE A 676 -48.55 -16.61 11.87
C PHE A 676 -49.83 -17.43 12.01
N SER A 677 -50.93 -16.99 11.39
CA SER A 677 -52.16 -17.77 11.37
C SER A 677 -51.99 -19.11 10.65
N PHE A 678 -51.10 -19.19 9.65
CA PHE A 678 -50.75 -20.46 9.01
C PHE A 678 -49.98 -21.39 9.96
N VAL A 679 -48.99 -20.85 10.71
CA VAL A 679 -48.21 -21.62 11.68
C VAL A 679 -49.07 -22.14 12.84
N GLN A 680 -50.16 -21.44 13.17
CA GLN A 680 -51.13 -21.81 14.19
C GLN A 680 -52.40 -22.45 13.62
N ALA A 681 -52.43 -22.81 12.33
CA ALA A 681 -53.66 -23.23 11.64
C ALA A 681 -54.31 -24.49 12.21
N GLN A 682 -53.54 -25.37 12.85
CA GLN A 682 -54.06 -26.59 13.48
C GLN A 682 -54.61 -26.38 14.90
N MET A 683 -54.42 -25.19 15.48
CA MET A 683 -54.96 -24.89 16.80
C MET A 683 -56.47 -24.63 16.72
N ASP A 684 -57.22 -25.15 17.69
CA ASP A 684 -58.65 -24.83 17.79
C ASP A 684 -58.84 -23.34 18.12
N PRO A 685 -59.69 -22.59 17.40
CA PRO A 685 -59.90 -21.16 17.65
C PRO A 685 -60.39 -20.82 19.06
N SER A 686 -61.06 -21.77 19.72
CA SER A 686 -61.54 -21.62 21.11
C SER A 686 -60.46 -21.87 22.15
N PHE A 687 -59.34 -22.52 21.78
CA PHE A 687 -58.28 -22.88 22.72
C PHE A 687 -57.69 -21.65 23.41
N PHE A 688 -57.34 -20.60 22.66
CA PHE A 688 -56.73 -19.38 23.21
C PHE A 688 -57.64 -18.70 24.24
N SER A 689 -58.92 -18.53 23.94
CA SER A 689 -59.85 -17.84 24.84
C SER A 689 -60.14 -18.67 26.08
N LEU A 690 -60.26 -20.00 25.92
CA LEU A 690 -60.51 -20.93 27.00
C LEU A 690 -59.29 -21.06 27.94
N PHE A 691 -58.08 -21.12 27.37
CA PHE A 691 -56.83 -21.13 28.13
C PHE A 691 -56.65 -19.83 28.91
N ASN A 692 -56.84 -18.66 28.28
CA ASN A 692 -56.71 -17.36 28.95
C ASN A 692 -57.71 -17.22 30.10
N SER A 693 -58.94 -17.72 29.93
CA SER A 693 -59.94 -17.77 30.99
C SER A 693 -59.50 -18.67 32.16
N ALA A 694 -59.02 -19.88 31.86
CA ALA A 694 -58.51 -20.81 32.86
C ALA A 694 -57.32 -20.23 33.63
N PHE A 695 -56.39 -19.61 32.92
CA PHE A 695 -55.21 -18.98 33.49
C PHE A 695 -55.60 -17.81 34.40
N HIS A 696 -56.59 -17.00 34.02
CA HIS A 696 -57.10 -15.93 34.87
C HIS A 696 -57.75 -16.47 36.15
N SER A 697 -58.58 -17.52 36.08
CA SER A 697 -59.13 -18.19 37.26
C SER A 697 -58.04 -18.76 38.17
N PHE A 698 -56.96 -19.31 37.58
CA PHE A 698 -55.81 -19.79 38.31
C PHE A 698 -55.10 -18.67 39.10
N LEU A 699 -54.84 -17.52 38.47
CA LEU A 699 -54.25 -16.36 39.13
C LEU A 699 -55.12 -15.83 40.28
N GLN A 700 -56.45 -15.81 40.08
CA GLN A 700 -57.40 -15.37 41.11
C GLN A 700 -57.54 -16.36 42.30
N GLY A 701 -56.98 -17.56 42.19
CA GLY A 701 -57.07 -18.59 43.23
C GLY A 701 -58.32 -19.48 43.15
N ASP A 702 -59.16 -19.33 42.11
CA ASP A 702 -60.29 -20.24 41.85
C ASP A 702 -59.79 -21.49 41.10
N TRP A 703 -59.10 -22.34 41.84
CA TRP A 703 -58.43 -23.53 41.30
C TRP A 703 -59.40 -24.63 40.88
N PHE A 704 -60.62 -24.67 41.43
CA PHE A 704 -61.64 -25.62 41.02
C PHE A 704 -62.11 -25.31 39.60
N GLN A 705 -62.44 -24.04 39.34
CA GLN A 705 -62.83 -23.62 38.00
C GLN A 705 -61.65 -23.69 37.03
N ALA A 706 -60.46 -23.25 37.46
CA ALA A 706 -59.26 -23.32 36.64
C ALA A 706 -58.96 -24.75 36.17
N LYS A 707 -59.04 -25.73 37.08
CA LYS A 707 -58.84 -27.15 36.74
C LYS A 707 -59.84 -27.62 35.68
N LYS A 708 -61.14 -27.38 35.89
CA LYS A 708 -62.18 -27.83 34.95
C LYS A 708 -61.96 -27.26 33.54
N THR A 709 -61.59 -25.99 33.47
CA THR A 709 -61.32 -25.32 32.19
C THR A 709 -60.01 -25.80 31.57
N PHE A 710 -58.95 -26.02 32.36
CA PHE A 710 -57.69 -26.60 31.85
C PHE A 710 -57.85 -28.04 31.36
N GLU A 711 -58.64 -28.89 32.03
CA GLU A 711 -58.97 -30.24 31.52
C GLU A 711 -59.72 -30.16 30.18
N SER A 712 -60.53 -29.11 29.98
CA SER A 712 -61.20 -28.85 28.71
C SER A 712 -60.22 -28.33 27.64
N CYS A 713 -59.19 -27.56 28.01
CA CYS A 713 -58.09 -27.22 27.08
C CYS A 713 -57.34 -28.47 26.64
N GLN A 714 -56.99 -29.35 27.60
CA GLN A 714 -56.20 -30.55 27.36
C GLN A 714 -56.94 -31.58 26.49
N SER A 715 -58.27 -31.57 26.49
CA SER A 715 -59.08 -32.43 25.63
C SER A 715 -59.15 -31.93 24.18
N LEU A 716 -58.99 -30.62 23.95
CA LEU A 716 -58.89 -30.04 22.60
C LEU A 716 -57.55 -30.38 21.97
N HIS A 717 -56.46 -30.09 22.70
CA HIS A 717 -55.09 -30.31 22.25
C HIS A 717 -54.21 -30.72 23.42
N HIS A 718 -53.29 -31.66 23.17
CA HIS A 718 -52.29 -32.02 24.17
C HIS A 718 -51.27 -30.89 24.31
N ASP A 719 -51.38 -30.10 25.38
CA ASP A 719 -50.57 -28.91 25.64
C ASP A 719 -49.70 -29.09 26.90
N PRO A 720 -48.37 -29.24 26.77
CA PRO A 720 -47.49 -29.44 27.92
C PRO A 720 -47.55 -28.32 28.97
N PRO A 721 -47.62 -27.02 28.61
CA PRO A 721 -47.82 -25.93 29.58
C PRO A 721 -49.12 -26.06 30.39
N THR A 722 -50.23 -26.45 29.76
CA THR A 722 -51.51 -26.70 30.46
C THR A 722 -51.37 -27.87 31.43
N GLU A 723 -50.71 -28.96 31.01
CA GLU A 723 -50.45 -30.11 31.87
C GLU A 723 -49.62 -29.74 33.11
N TYR A 724 -48.58 -28.91 32.94
CA TYR A 724 -47.77 -28.43 34.05
C TYR A 724 -48.62 -27.68 35.10
N LEU A 725 -49.49 -26.76 34.67
CA LEU A 725 -50.37 -26.01 35.58
C LEU A 725 -51.39 -26.92 36.26
N LEU A 726 -51.96 -27.89 35.54
CA LEU A 726 -52.86 -28.89 36.11
C LEU A 726 -52.15 -29.72 37.19
N GLN A 727 -50.94 -30.21 36.92
CA GLN A 727 -50.15 -30.94 37.90
C GLN A 727 -49.84 -30.08 39.13
N PHE A 728 -49.56 -28.78 38.94
CA PHE A 728 -49.34 -27.85 40.04
C PHE A 728 -50.57 -27.69 40.95
N ILE A 729 -51.75 -27.50 40.36
CA ILE A 729 -53.03 -27.42 41.08
C ILE A 729 -53.32 -28.72 41.84
N LEU A 730 -53.08 -29.88 41.21
CA LEU A 730 -53.31 -31.18 41.81
C LEU A 730 -52.38 -31.47 42.98
N ARG A 731 -51.09 -31.08 42.89
CA ARG A 731 -50.11 -31.24 43.98
C ARG A 731 -50.50 -30.51 45.26
N HIS A 732 -51.24 -29.40 45.14
CA HIS A 732 -51.68 -28.58 46.26
C HIS A 732 -53.14 -28.84 46.66
N GLY A 733 -53.76 -29.93 46.18
CA GLY A 733 -55.07 -30.37 46.67
C GLY A 733 -56.24 -29.45 46.31
N LEU A 734 -56.20 -28.76 45.16
CA LEU A 734 -57.27 -27.87 44.65
C LEU A 734 -57.53 -26.60 45.47
N SER A 735 -56.67 -26.26 46.42
CA SER A 735 -56.73 -25.01 47.19
C SER A 735 -55.40 -24.26 47.14
N PRO A 736 -55.40 -22.95 46.82
CA PRO A 736 -54.17 -22.15 46.82
C PRO A 736 -53.56 -22.06 48.23
N PRO A 737 -52.22 -21.94 48.34
CA PRO A 737 -51.55 -21.66 49.61
C PRO A 737 -52.04 -20.35 50.23
N GLU A 738 -51.94 -20.21 51.56
CA GLU A 738 -52.34 -18.97 52.27
C GLU A 738 -51.55 -17.73 51.79
N SER A 739 -50.35 -17.92 51.25
CA SER A 739 -49.49 -16.87 50.69
C SER A 739 -49.66 -16.64 49.19
N TRP A 740 -50.78 -17.07 48.59
CA TRP A 740 -51.01 -16.96 47.15
C TRP A 740 -51.23 -15.51 46.72
N ASP A 741 -50.27 -14.95 45.98
CA ASP A 741 -50.32 -13.62 45.39
C ASP A 741 -50.62 -13.66 43.87
N GLY A 742 -51.06 -14.83 43.37
CA GLY A 742 -51.21 -15.09 41.94
C GLY A 742 -49.95 -15.64 41.28
N SER A 743 -48.81 -15.67 41.96
CA SER A 743 -47.56 -16.23 41.46
C SER A 743 -47.24 -17.56 42.14
N HIS A 744 -46.62 -18.47 41.39
CA HIS A 744 -46.03 -19.66 41.98
C HIS A 744 -44.50 -19.58 41.94
N TYR A 745 -43.87 -20.01 43.04
CA TYR A 745 -42.43 -20.00 43.16
C TYR A 745 -41.82 -21.14 42.35
N LEU A 746 -40.85 -20.82 41.50
CA LEU A 746 -40.15 -21.81 40.69
C LEU A 746 -38.72 -22.00 41.22
N GLN A 747 -38.56 -23.06 42.02
CA GLN A 747 -37.31 -23.35 42.75
C GLN A 747 -36.13 -23.74 41.83
N CYS A 748 -36.42 -24.25 40.63
CA CYS A 748 -35.41 -24.67 39.64
C CYS A 748 -35.18 -23.64 38.53
N PHE A 749 -35.57 -22.38 38.74
CA PHE A 749 -35.39 -21.33 37.75
C PHE A 749 -34.01 -20.69 37.86
#